data_AF-A0A7Y0HFG8-F1
#
_entry.id   AF-A0A7Y0HFG8-F1
#
_cell.length_a   1.000
_cell.length_b   1.000
_cell.length_c   1.000
_cell.angle_alpha   90.00
_cell.angle_beta   90.00
_cell.angle_gamma   90.00
#
_symmetry.space_group_name_H-M   'P 1'
#
loop_
_entity.id
_entity.type
_entity.pdbx_description
1 polymer ?
#
loop_
_entity_poly.entity_id
_entity_poly.type
_entity_poly.pdbx_seq_one_letter_code
_entity_poly.pdbx_strand_id
1 'polypeptide(L)'
;MTKRNMFIVILLAVAITSAVFSLVTRVTVLDLNTSSPVRIAVVGPMSGPESALGDAMRRGAELAAKRANENGGVSGHAVVVEAFDDANDPKRAAEIAEEIVGRGDIVSVVGHWSSAATRVAEPIYEAAGLPVIVTAPAEPRSESDEAGTVYRTVFDDLEQTRFLANYLRNVVGQETVSIIHANTARGRDLAAAFDATYRRFGTKVLNYWDYDPDDLAGLTARADAIAQEIRDRKLTGHIFIQGGAPQAAKIAVALRQAKVRNGIVGLADMASTAFVSAVQEALPDGDPAASVTNGMFVTTPLLFDTATEVAQNFRTDYLAEYGTVPDWVSAYTFDAAQLTIDALIDDLGPDADSGKAQLDDMATLHSAIRGFLDRFDHVERARRTVGGERYFGPNGTNTTSVQIGLYNGSSMISALTQLQPILERGVTGFLDLVQAGKVLYVNDRFMYKTNVVYTGVQLLNVEEVREGQGEESRTLEDRYRIDFLVWFRYRGNFEPQDVVFVNAVEPITLSAPDKTGTDGDLSYASYRVSGQFKLEFSDIKHPYGTVLTGLGFHHRLLSRNNLMYVTDVLGMGLAKARNDAVASVQEDKETGAFAEEAESWLNMLGLDQVDLAAFFSTGPSGDPLLDGLSERRVFAGMPDWVPARSWISQEVYEGTGEGDPSFIGYGKQAPEFTRIDLGVILGPAGVDPADAVPYNWFVYLLIFSIVILIFAAIMDRKDRGQFWRVQTLGMRVIGWPVLLVSASTLMLDYSAQNLPNAVTDALVMLFDSLWWIVPARLLAISIERFFWVPIEEKSGRRIPNVVRLFASGSIYLLAIFGVIAFVFDQRLTSLLATSGLLATIIGLAIHANIANIFSGIVLNIERPFKVGDWVQIDETTGIVTDITWRTMRLLTREGYHVSIPNGVVSESLIENYSTGEMVRFSSEFFVPERFSPDKVDQSIRAAESRIRDALKRMLKRDDALDDYTWRYDGVKVFELGLFHRFRVDYWIDEYNDFEIVREAVYAEVFRQFGIDGIEQGPAPMDINLKRDKAAAAATGTAPTNS
;
A
#
# COMPACT_ATOMS: atom_id res chain seq x y z
N MET A 1 32.97 -5.67 37.99
CA MET A 1 33.01 -5.84 36.51
C MET A 1 33.49 -4.53 35.89
N THR A 2 34.50 -4.57 35.02
CA THR A 2 34.96 -3.40 34.25
C THR A 2 33.89 -2.97 33.24
N LYS A 3 33.82 -1.67 32.90
CA LYS A 3 32.84 -1.11 31.94
C LYS A 3 32.82 -1.87 30.61
N ARG A 4 33.97 -2.40 30.16
CA ARG A 4 34.12 -3.25 28.97
C ARG A 4 33.42 -4.61 29.11
N ASN A 5 33.58 -5.28 30.24
CA ASN A 5 32.94 -6.58 30.48
C ASN A 5 31.42 -6.43 30.66
N MET A 6 30.96 -5.30 31.20
CA MET A 6 29.54 -5.02 31.33
C MET A 6 28.89 -4.68 29.96
N PHE A 7 29.61 -3.99 29.06
CA PHE A 7 29.16 -3.75 27.68
C PHE A 7 29.05 -5.06 26.88
N ILE A 8 30.02 -5.96 27.01
CA ILE A 8 29.99 -7.28 26.36
C ILE A 8 28.83 -8.14 26.89
N VAL A 9 28.58 -8.13 28.21
CA VAL A 9 27.45 -8.86 28.81
C VAL A 9 26.10 -8.28 28.37
N ILE A 10 26.00 -6.96 28.15
CA ILE A 10 24.78 -6.32 27.63
C ILE A 10 24.60 -6.63 26.14
N LEU A 11 25.66 -6.62 25.33
CA LEU A 11 25.60 -7.04 23.92
C LEU A 11 25.21 -8.52 23.79
N LEU A 12 25.75 -9.39 24.64
CA LEU A 12 25.34 -10.78 24.73
C LEU A 12 23.90 -10.92 25.21
N ALA A 13 23.46 -10.13 26.19
CA ALA A 13 22.07 -10.14 26.63
C ALA A 13 21.13 -9.68 25.52
N VAL A 14 21.45 -8.61 24.77
CA VAL A 14 20.66 -8.16 23.62
C VAL A 14 20.69 -9.19 22.50
N ALA A 15 21.84 -9.77 22.17
CA ALA A 15 21.94 -10.83 21.16
C ALA A 15 21.15 -12.09 21.57
N ILE A 16 21.20 -12.49 22.84
CA ILE A 16 20.44 -13.62 23.39
C ILE A 16 18.95 -13.26 23.46
N THR A 17 18.58 -12.03 23.81
CA THR A 17 17.17 -11.63 23.87
C THR A 17 16.60 -11.51 22.46
N SER A 18 17.36 -10.99 21.49
CA SER A 18 16.97 -10.98 20.08
C SER A 18 16.96 -12.38 19.48
N ALA A 19 17.87 -13.29 19.87
CA ALA A 19 17.87 -14.68 19.42
C ALA A 19 16.74 -15.48 20.06
N VAL A 20 16.46 -15.30 21.36
CA VAL A 20 15.35 -15.94 22.07
C VAL A 20 14.02 -15.35 21.63
N PHE A 21 13.94 -14.04 21.36
CA PHE A 21 12.74 -13.41 20.84
C PHE A 21 12.54 -13.77 19.37
N SER A 22 13.59 -13.83 18.54
CA SER A 22 13.54 -14.39 17.18
C SER A 22 13.09 -15.85 17.23
N LEU A 23 13.63 -16.67 18.13
CA LEU A 23 13.23 -18.07 18.32
C LEU A 23 11.80 -18.20 18.81
N VAL A 24 11.37 -17.39 19.78
CA VAL A 24 9.99 -17.37 20.30
C VAL A 24 9.03 -16.86 19.24
N THR A 25 9.38 -15.84 18.45
CA THR A 25 8.56 -15.36 17.32
C THR A 25 8.50 -16.43 16.23
N ARG A 26 9.61 -17.13 15.97
CA ARG A 26 9.68 -18.29 15.06
C ARG A 26 8.85 -19.48 15.55
N VAL A 27 8.64 -19.60 16.86
CA VAL A 27 7.90 -20.70 17.52
C VAL A 27 6.45 -20.31 17.88
N THR A 28 6.10 -19.02 17.98
CA THR A 28 4.76 -18.58 18.45
C THR A 28 4.00 -17.73 17.44
N VAL A 29 4.67 -17.08 16.49
CA VAL A 29 4.04 -16.23 15.44
C VAL A 29 4.28 -16.81 14.04
N LEU A 30 5.35 -17.59 13.84
CA LEU A 30 5.69 -18.30 12.60
C LEU A 30 5.73 -19.80 12.79
N ASP A 31 4.79 -20.35 13.57
CA ASP A 31 4.47 -21.78 13.51
C ASP A 31 3.74 -22.11 12.18
N LEU A 32 4.30 -21.63 11.06
CA LEU A 32 3.88 -21.89 9.67
C LEU A 32 4.70 -23.03 9.04
N ASN A 33 5.52 -23.75 9.82
CA ASN A 33 6.37 -24.83 9.30
C ASN A 33 6.32 -26.13 10.12
N THR A 34 5.39 -26.26 11.05
CA THR A 34 5.14 -27.50 11.81
C THR A 34 3.76 -28.10 11.54
N SER A 35 2.90 -27.37 10.82
CA SER A 35 1.59 -27.80 10.35
C SER A 35 1.72 -28.71 9.12
N SER A 36 1.01 -29.84 9.11
CA SER A 36 1.02 -30.78 7.98
C SER A 36 0.49 -30.11 6.70
N PRO A 37 1.18 -30.22 5.55
CA PRO A 37 0.73 -29.53 4.34
C PRO A 37 -0.59 -30.10 3.82
N VAL A 38 -1.41 -29.24 3.20
CA VAL A 38 -2.58 -29.64 2.40
C VAL A 38 -2.07 -30.17 1.07
N ARG A 39 -2.30 -31.45 0.77
CA ARG A 39 -1.76 -32.09 -0.44
C ARG A 39 -2.82 -32.33 -1.49
N ILE A 40 -2.61 -31.74 -2.67
CA ILE A 40 -3.45 -31.96 -3.85
C ILE A 40 -2.67 -32.85 -4.82
N ALA A 41 -3.25 -34.00 -5.18
CA ALA A 41 -2.65 -34.89 -6.16
C ALA A 41 -3.02 -34.43 -7.57
N VAL A 42 -2.04 -34.30 -8.45
CA VAL A 42 -2.26 -34.07 -9.89
C VAL A 42 -1.85 -35.33 -10.63
N VAL A 43 -2.78 -35.94 -11.35
CA VAL A 43 -2.58 -37.25 -11.97
C VAL A 43 -2.77 -37.15 -13.48
N GLY A 44 -1.75 -37.54 -14.23
CA GLY A 44 -1.78 -37.54 -15.69
C GLY A 44 -0.48 -38.09 -16.29
N PRO A 45 -0.31 -38.01 -17.61
CA PRO A 45 0.88 -38.51 -18.29
C PRO A 45 2.07 -37.58 -18.02
N MET A 46 2.87 -37.87 -17.00
CA MET A 46 4.08 -37.11 -16.68
C MET A 46 5.29 -37.62 -17.47
N SER A 47 5.20 -38.83 -18.02
CA SER A 47 6.20 -39.41 -18.92
C SER A 47 5.59 -39.88 -20.25
N GLY A 48 6.47 -40.32 -21.17
CA GLY A 48 6.05 -40.79 -22.49
C GLY A 48 5.74 -39.68 -23.49
N PRO A 49 5.10 -40.01 -24.63
CA PRO A 49 4.83 -39.07 -25.72
C PRO A 49 3.86 -37.93 -25.37
N GLU A 50 3.10 -38.08 -24.28
CA GLU A 50 2.11 -37.09 -23.81
C GLU A 50 2.61 -36.29 -22.60
N SER A 51 3.90 -36.37 -22.24
CA SER A 51 4.47 -35.69 -21.06
C SER A 51 4.25 -34.18 -21.02
N ALA A 52 4.16 -33.52 -22.19
CA ALA A 52 3.85 -32.10 -22.29
C ALA A 52 2.46 -31.75 -21.72
N LEU A 53 1.48 -32.67 -21.78
CA LEU A 53 0.16 -32.50 -21.16
C LEU A 53 0.28 -32.61 -19.64
N GLY A 54 1.00 -33.61 -19.12
CA GLY A 54 1.24 -33.74 -17.68
C GLY A 54 2.01 -32.54 -17.11
N ASP A 55 2.98 -32.01 -17.84
CA ASP A 55 3.68 -30.78 -17.48
C ASP A 55 2.73 -29.57 -17.40
N ALA A 56 1.81 -29.41 -18.37
CA ALA A 56 0.81 -28.34 -18.34
C ALA A 56 -0.15 -28.48 -17.14
N MET A 57 -0.59 -29.70 -16.85
CA MET A 57 -1.41 -30.00 -15.67
C MET A 57 -0.66 -29.65 -14.37
N ARG A 58 0.57 -30.17 -14.21
CA ARG A 58 1.39 -29.91 -13.02
C ARG A 58 1.59 -28.41 -12.79
N ARG A 59 2.03 -27.68 -13.82
CA ARG A 59 2.30 -26.22 -13.73
C ARG A 59 1.04 -25.43 -13.39
N GLY A 60 -0.12 -25.80 -13.96
CA GLY A 60 -1.39 -25.16 -13.65
C GLY A 60 -1.74 -25.26 -12.16
N ALA A 61 -1.67 -26.47 -11.60
CA ALA A 61 -1.95 -26.69 -10.18
C ALA A 61 -0.88 -26.06 -9.26
N GLU A 62 0.40 -26.19 -9.60
CA GLU A 62 1.51 -25.59 -8.83
C GLU A 62 1.37 -24.08 -8.72
N LEU A 63 0.95 -23.40 -9.79
CA LEU A 63 0.71 -21.96 -9.77
C LEU A 63 -0.45 -21.58 -8.83
N ALA A 64 -1.53 -22.38 -8.79
CA ALA A 64 -2.63 -22.17 -7.83
C ALA A 64 -2.15 -22.34 -6.38
N ALA A 65 -1.37 -23.39 -6.11
CA ALA A 65 -0.78 -23.63 -4.79
C ALA A 65 0.19 -22.52 -4.38
N LYS A 66 1.04 -22.05 -5.30
CA LYS A 66 1.95 -20.92 -5.07
C LYS A 66 1.17 -19.66 -4.67
N ARG A 67 0.14 -19.31 -5.45
CA ARG A 67 -0.73 -18.17 -5.17
C ARG A 67 -1.41 -18.28 -3.81
N ALA A 68 -1.86 -19.48 -3.42
CA ALA A 68 -2.44 -19.70 -2.10
C ALA A 68 -1.39 -19.53 -0.98
N ASN A 69 -0.18 -20.07 -1.18
CA ASN A 69 0.91 -20.02 -0.20
C ASN A 69 1.45 -18.61 0.03
N GLU A 70 1.52 -17.79 -1.02
CA GLU A 70 1.89 -16.36 -0.92
C GLU A 70 0.89 -15.58 -0.05
N ASN A 71 -0.37 -16.02 -0.02
CA ASN A 71 -1.44 -15.48 0.82
C ASN A 71 -1.57 -16.18 2.19
N GLY A 72 -0.56 -16.95 2.61
CA GLY A 72 -0.53 -17.61 3.92
C GLY A 72 -1.07 -19.05 3.95
N GLY A 73 -1.35 -19.63 2.78
CA GLY A 73 -1.84 -21.00 2.64
C GLY A 73 -3.29 -21.18 3.09
N VAL A 74 -3.69 -22.42 3.38
CA VAL A 74 -5.04 -22.76 3.88
C VAL A 74 -4.99 -22.80 5.41
N SER A 75 -5.52 -21.76 6.06
CA SER A 75 -5.51 -21.62 7.53
C SER A 75 -4.10 -21.82 8.13
N GLY A 76 -3.07 -21.30 7.46
CA GLY A 76 -1.65 -21.42 7.87
C GLY A 76 -0.95 -22.72 7.44
N HIS A 77 -1.63 -23.61 6.70
CA HIS A 77 -1.05 -24.84 6.17
C HIS A 77 -0.63 -24.61 4.71
N ALA A 78 0.62 -24.94 4.40
CA ALA A 78 1.11 -24.84 3.03
C ALA A 78 0.36 -25.82 2.11
N VAL A 79 -0.05 -25.35 0.93
CA VAL A 79 -0.60 -26.18 -0.14
C VAL A 79 0.56 -26.75 -0.95
N VAL A 80 0.59 -28.07 -1.08
CA VAL A 80 1.59 -28.80 -1.85
C VAL A 80 0.88 -29.57 -2.95
N VAL A 81 1.36 -29.40 -4.18
CA VAL A 81 0.91 -30.17 -5.34
C VAL A 81 1.87 -31.33 -5.56
N GLU A 82 1.33 -32.53 -5.66
CA GLU A 82 2.10 -33.73 -5.92
C GLU A 82 1.69 -34.36 -7.25
N ALA A 83 2.63 -34.46 -8.18
CA ALA A 83 2.41 -35.04 -9.49
C ALA A 83 2.59 -36.57 -9.45
N PHE A 84 1.59 -37.29 -9.96
CA PHE A 84 1.64 -38.75 -10.13
C PHE A 84 1.56 -39.09 -11.62
N ASP A 85 2.44 -40.00 -12.05
CA ASP A 85 2.53 -40.44 -13.43
C ASP A 85 1.71 -41.70 -13.67
N ASP A 86 0.59 -41.53 -14.37
CA ASP A 86 -0.22 -42.66 -14.86
C ASP A 86 0.15 -43.08 -16.29
N ALA A 87 1.06 -42.36 -16.96
CA ALA A 87 1.44 -42.53 -18.36
C ALA A 87 0.24 -42.60 -19.34
N ASN A 88 -0.92 -42.09 -18.94
CA ASN A 88 -2.21 -42.26 -19.60
C ASN A 88 -2.63 -43.72 -19.84
N ASP A 89 -2.12 -44.66 -19.05
CA ASP A 89 -2.42 -46.10 -19.11
C ASP A 89 -3.47 -46.49 -18.06
N PRO A 90 -4.59 -47.15 -18.44
CA PRO A 90 -5.63 -47.51 -17.48
C PRO A 90 -5.15 -48.41 -16.33
N LYS A 91 -4.26 -49.36 -16.58
CA LYS A 91 -3.78 -50.25 -15.53
C LYS A 91 -2.95 -49.46 -14.52
N ARG A 92 -2.04 -48.61 -15.02
CA ARG A 92 -1.23 -47.73 -14.17
C ARG A 92 -2.09 -46.72 -13.41
N ALA A 93 -3.14 -46.17 -14.03
CA ALA A 93 -4.07 -45.25 -13.39
C ALA A 93 -4.76 -45.88 -12.17
N ALA A 94 -5.17 -47.15 -12.26
CA ALA A 94 -5.74 -47.87 -11.11
C ALA A 94 -4.71 -48.08 -9.99
N GLU A 95 -3.45 -48.44 -10.34
CA GLU A 95 -2.35 -48.58 -9.36
C GLU A 95 -2.07 -47.25 -8.64
N ILE A 96 -2.05 -46.13 -9.36
CA ILE A 96 -1.87 -44.79 -8.80
C ILE A 96 -3.05 -44.38 -7.91
N ALA A 97 -4.28 -44.72 -8.30
CA ALA A 97 -5.45 -44.46 -7.48
C ALA A 97 -5.40 -45.22 -6.13
N GLU A 98 -4.99 -46.49 -6.15
CA GLU A 98 -4.75 -47.29 -4.94
C GLU A 98 -3.62 -46.69 -4.08
N GLU A 99 -2.55 -46.21 -4.70
CA GLU A 99 -1.44 -45.54 -4.01
C GLU A 99 -1.90 -44.25 -3.30
N ILE A 100 -2.65 -43.39 -4.00
CA ILE A 100 -3.18 -42.12 -3.48
C ILE A 100 -4.13 -42.37 -2.31
N VAL A 101 -5.08 -43.30 -2.46
CA VAL A 101 -6.01 -43.66 -1.38
C VAL A 101 -5.26 -44.30 -0.21
N GLY A 102 -4.24 -45.12 -0.48
CA GLY A 102 -3.43 -45.79 0.53
C GLY A 102 -2.58 -44.85 1.39
N ARG A 103 -2.22 -43.67 0.89
CA ARG A 103 -1.50 -42.65 1.68
C ARG A 103 -2.37 -41.97 2.73
N GLY A 104 -3.64 -41.72 2.41
CA GLY A 104 -4.60 -41.11 3.33
C GLY A 104 -4.32 -39.66 3.73
N ASP A 105 -3.43 -38.94 3.03
CA ASP A 105 -3.06 -37.54 3.30
C ASP A 105 -3.41 -36.58 2.14
N ILE A 106 -4.07 -37.08 1.08
CA ILE A 106 -4.48 -36.31 -0.10
C ILE A 106 -5.91 -35.80 0.09
N VAL A 107 -6.11 -34.49 -0.08
CA VAL A 107 -7.43 -33.85 0.10
C VAL A 107 -8.29 -33.88 -1.16
N SER A 108 -7.66 -33.92 -2.35
CA SER A 108 -8.34 -33.88 -3.65
C SER A 108 -7.40 -34.38 -4.74
N VAL A 109 -7.99 -34.96 -5.78
CA VAL A 109 -7.29 -35.39 -7.00
C VAL A 109 -7.71 -34.51 -8.16
N VAL A 110 -6.73 -33.97 -8.89
CA VAL A 110 -6.93 -33.26 -10.15
C VAL A 110 -6.40 -34.13 -11.29
N GLY A 111 -7.31 -34.65 -12.12
CA GLY A 111 -7.03 -35.70 -13.09
C GLY A 111 -8.13 -36.76 -13.09
N HIS A 112 -8.01 -37.88 -13.80
CA HIS A 112 -6.96 -38.25 -14.74
C HIS A 112 -7.16 -37.55 -16.10
N TRP A 113 -6.18 -37.64 -17.02
CA TRP A 113 -6.30 -37.02 -18.34
C TRP A 113 -7.28 -37.75 -19.26
N SER A 114 -7.28 -39.08 -19.35
CA SER A 114 -8.21 -39.79 -20.26
C SER A 114 -9.44 -40.34 -19.58
N SER A 115 -10.51 -40.52 -20.37
CA SER A 115 -11.70 -41.27 -19.94
C SER A 115 -11.38 -42.72 -19.55
N ALA A 116 -10.41 -43.35 -20.21
CA ALA A 116 -10.04 -44.74 -19.93
C ALA A 116 -9.36 -44.86 -18.57
N ALA A 117 -8.42 -43.96 -18.24
CA ALA A 117 -7.79 -43.85 -16.93
C ALA A 117 -8.79 -43.48 -15.83
N THR A 118 -9.66 -42.48 -16.09
CA THR A 118 -10.67 -42.05 -15.11
C THR A 118 -11.65 -43.16 -14.76
N ARG A 119 -12.13 -43.94 -15.74
CA ARG A 119 -13.15 -44.98 -15.51
C ARG A 119 -12.68 -46.09 -14.56
N VAL A 120 -11.38 -46.42 -14.59
CA VAL A 120 -10.82 -47.47 -13.73
C VAL A 120 -10.38 -46.95 -12.37
N ALA A 121 -10.03 -45.66 -12.28
CA ALA A 121 -9.67 -45.01 -11.03
C ALA A 121 -10.89 -44.53 -10.21
N GLU A 122 -11.97 -44.12 -10.86
CA GLU A 122 -13.18 -43.55 -10.23
C GLU A 122 -13.77 -44.44 -9.12
N PRO A 123 -14.01 -45.76 -9.31
CA PRO A 123 -14.55 -46.61 -8.25
C PRO A 123 -13.65 -46.71 -7.00
N ILE A 124 -12.33 -46.55 -7.18
CA ILE A 124 -11.34 -46.60 -6.09
C ILE A 124 -11.44 -45.32 -5.25
N TYR A 125 -11.53 -44.16 -5.90
CA TYR A 125 -11.71 -42.88 -5.21
C TYR A 125 -13.10 -42.76 -4.56
N GLU A 126 -14.14 -43.23 -5.23
CA GLU A 126 -15.51 -43.23 -4.70
C GLU A 126 -15.62 -44.07 -3.42
N ALA A 127 -14.99 -45.25 -3.39
CA ALA A 127 -14.93 -46.09 -2.19
C ALA A 127 -14.24 -45.41 -0.99
N ALA A 128 -13.30 -44.48 -1.26
CA ALA A 128 -12.62 -43.67 -0.26
C ALA A 128 -13.32 -42.35 0.07
N GLY A 129 -14.34 -41.95 -0.71
CA GLY A 129 -14.99 -40.64 -0.62
C GLY A 129 -14.14 -39.47 -1.13
N LEU A 130 -13.00 -39.73 -1.76
CA LEU A 130 -12.02 -38.72 -2.20
C LEU A 130 -12.53 -37.96 -3.43
N PRO A 131 -12.70 -36.62 -3.37
CA PRO A 131 -13.13 -35.82 -4.52
C PRO A 131 -12.08 -35.81 -5.63
N VAL A 132 -12.56 -35.88 -6.87
CA VAL A 132 -11.76 -35.88 -8.09
C VAL A 132 -12.31 -34.81 -9.03
N ILE A 133 -11.46 -33.86 -9.44
CA ILE A 133 -11.80 -32.84 -10.43
C ILE A 133 -11.06 -33.16 -11.73
N VAL A 134 -11.83 -33.59 -12.73
CA VAL A 134 -11.32 -33.97 -14.06
C VAL A 134 -11.28 -32.74 -14.95
N THR A 135 -10.12 -32.47 -15.54
CA THR A 135 -9.84 -31.29 -16.37
C THR A 135 -9.70 -31.59 -17.87
N ALA A 136 -10.16 -32.78 -18.29
CA ALA A 136 -10.05 -33.25 -19.67
C ALA A 136 -11.42 -33.66 -20.25
N PRO A 137 -11.58 -33.60 -21.59
CA PRO A 137 -12.77 -34.10 -22.27
C PRO A 137 -13.03 -35.58 -21.94
N ALA A 138 -14.27 -35.87 -21.56
CA ALA A 138 -14.66 -37.19 -21.07
C ALA A 138 -15.83 -37.80 -21.86
N GLU A 139 -16.13 -39.07 -21.59
CA GLU A 139 -17.37 -39.69 -22.04
C GLU A 139 -18.61 -39.08 -21.35
N PRO A 140 -19.72 -38.91 -22.07
CA PRO A 140 -20.94 -38.33 -21.51
C PRO A 140 -21.50 -39.18 -20.36
N ARG A 141 -21.91 -38.52 -19.27
CA ARG A 141 -22.69 -39.13 -18.17
C ARG A 141 -24.17 -38.88 -18.41
N SER A 142 -25.03 -39.78 -17.94
CA SER A 142 -26.47 -39.54 -17.95
C SER A 142 -26.81 -38.41 -16.98
N GLU A 143 -27.82 -37.59 -17.28
CA GLU A 143 -28.31 -36.58 -16.34
C GLU A 143 -29.00 -37.21 -15.11
N SER A 144 -29.38 -38.49 -15.21
CA SER A 144 -29.93 -39.28 -14.10
C SER A 144 -28.86 -39.84 -13.16
N ASP A 145 -27.57 -39.74 -13.53
CA ASP A 145 -26.48 -40.26 -12.72
C ASP A 145 -26.17 -39.26 -11.60
N GLU A 146 -25.81 -39.74 -10.41
CA GLU A 146 -25.29 -38.87 -9.35
C GLU A 146 -23.80 -38.56 -9.60
N ALA A 147 -23.35 -37.37 -9.20
CA ALA A 147 -21.96 -36.93 -9.34
C ALA A 147 -20.95 -37.85 -8.60
N GLY A 148 -21.37 -38.48 -7.51
CA GLY A 148 -20.52 -39.32 -6.68
C GLY A 148 -19.37 -38.50 -6.06
N THR A 149 -18.14 -38.77 -6.49
CA THR A 149 -16.94 -38.00 -6.13
C THR A 149 -16.27 -37.30 -7.31
N VAL A 150 -16.80 -37.43 -8.53
CA VAL A 150 -16.14 -36.96 -9.77
C VAL A 150 -16.84 -35.74 -10.34
N TYR A 151 -16.12 -34.62 -10.40
CA TYR A 151 -16.58 -33.36 -11.00
C TYR A 151 -15.78 -33.08 -12.26
N ARG A 152 -16.44 -32.69 -13.35
CA ARG A 152 -15.80 -32.43 -14.65
C ARG A 152 -15.95 -30.98 -15.04
N THR A 153 -14.83 -30.32 -15.32
CA THR A 153 -14.81 -28.89 -15.63
C THR A 153 -14.94 -28.59 -17.13
N VAL A 154 -14.67 -29.58 -17.99
CA VAL A 154 -14.72 -29.49 -19.46
C VAL A 154 -15.95 -30.23 -20.02
N PHE A 155 -16.43 -29.82 -21.20
CA PHE A 155 -17.47 -30.52 -21.97
C PHE A 155 -17.06 -31.95 -22.37
N ASP A 156 -18.04 -32.77 -22.75
CA ASP A 156 -17.81 -34.15 -23.18
C ASP A 156 -17.42 -34.28 -24.67
N ASP A 157 -16.78 -35.40 -25.03
CA ASP A 157 -16.27 -35.65 -26.38
C ASP A 157 -17.35 -35.73 -27.45
N LEU A 158 -18.52 -36.23 -27.10
CA LEU A 158 -19.64 -36.37 -28.01
C LEU A 158 -20.25 -34.99 -28.31
N GLU A 159 -20.37 -34.14 -27.30
CA GLU A 159 -20.82 -32.75 -27.43
C GLU A 159 -19.91 -31.96 -28.37
N GLN A 160 -18.59 -31.96 -28.14
CA GLN A 160 -17.66 -31.24 -29.03
C GLN A 160 -17.62 -31.81 -30.45
N THR A 161 -17.74 -33.14 -30.61
CA THR A 161 -17.74 -33.79 -31.94
C THR A 161 -18.96 -33.39 -32.76
N ARG A 162 -20.15 -33.42 -32.14
CA ARG A 162 -21.40 -32.98 -32.78
C ARG A 162 -21.39 -31.48 -33.05
N PHE A 163 -20.81 -30.70 -32.14
CA PHE A 163 -20.66 -29.26 -32.30
C PHE A 163 -19.79 -28.94 -33.52
N LEU A 164 -18.61 -29.58 -33.65
CA LEU A 164 -17.71 -29.39 -34.78
C LEU A 164 -18.36 -29.77 -36.12
N ALA A 165 -19.08 -30.89 -36.18
CA ALA A 165 -19.81 -31.32 -37.38
C ALA A 165 -20.84 -30.26 -37.80
N ASN A 166 -21.63 -29.76 -36.85
CA ASN A 166 -22.61 -28.70 -37.09
C ASN A 166 -21.94 -27.38 -37.51
N TYR A 167 -20.82 -27.01 -36.88
CA TYR A 167 -20.08 -25.80 -37.19
C TYR A 167 -19.53 -25.81 -38.62
N LEU A 168 -18.91 -26.92 -39.05
CA LEU A 168 -18.39 -27.07 -40.40
C LEU A 168 -19.46 -26.93 -41.48
N ARG A 169 -20.65 -27.48 -41.24
CA ARG A 169 -21.77 -27.38 -42.17
C ARG A 169 -22.40 -25.99 -42.16
N ASN A 170 -22.71 -25.46 -40.97
CA ASN A 170 -23.56 -24.27 -40.83
C ASN A 170 -22.81 -22.95 -40.89
N VAL A 171 -21.54 -22.96 -40.47
CA VAL A 171 -20.72 -21.75 -40.34
C VAL A 171 -19.66 -21.71 -41.42
N VAL A 172 -18.88 -22.79 -41.58
CA VAL A 172 -17.85 -22.88 -42.62
C VAL A 172 -18.47 -23.13 -44.00
N GLY A 173 -19.65 -23.75 -44.07
CA GLY A 173 -20.33 -24.04 -45.34
C GLY A 173 -19.71 -25.22 -46.09
N GLN A 174 -18.98 -26.09 -45.40
CA GLN A 174 -18.37 -27.27 -46.01
C GLN A 174 -19.45 -28.33 -46.28
N GLU A 175 -19.49 -28.86 -47.50
CA GLU A 175 -20.45 -29.92 -47.90
C GLU A 175 -19.87 -31.34 -47.79
N THR A 176 -18.55 -31.46 -47.88
CA THR A 176 -17.83 -32.74 -47.86
C THR A 176 -16.72 -32.75 -46.82
N VAL A 177 -16.64 -33.84 -46.04
CA VAL A 177 -15.57 -34.09 -45.06
C VAL A 177 -15.04 -35.52 -45.23
N SER A 178 -13.77 -35.75 -44.92
CA SER A 178 -13.24 -37.11 -44.70
C SER A 178 -12.76 -37.24 -43.26
N ILE A 179 -12.85 -38.43 -42.69
CA ILE A 179 -12.58 -38.68 -41.26
C ILE A 179 -11.36 -39.60 -41.14
N ILE A 180 -10.42 -39.19 -40.30
CA ILE A 180 -9.32 -40.03 -39.80
C ILE A 180 -9.57 -40.23 -38.30
N HIS A 181 -9.72 -41.48 -37.85
CA HIS A 181 -10.04 -41.79 -36.46
C HIS A 181 -9.20 -42.94 -35.90
N ALA A 182 -9.04 -43.00 -34.58
CA ALA A 182 -8.37 -44.12 -33.93
C ALA A 182 -9.19 -45.41 -34.11
N ASN A 183 -8.51 -46.56 -34.26
CA ASN A 183 -9.15 -47.87 -34.38
C ASN A 183 -9.62 -48.44 -33.03
N THR A 184 -10.27 -47.62 -32.22
CA THR A 184 -10.82 -48.00 -30.91
C THR A 184 -12.35 -47.94 -30.93
N ALA A 185 -13.01 -48.51 -29.91
CA ALA A 185 -14.47 -48.40 -29.79
C ALA A 185 -14.90 -46.93 -29.74
N ARG A 186 -14.29 -46.15 -28.84
CA ARG A 186 -14.47 -44.70 -28.71
C ARG A 186 -14.24 -43.95 -30.03
N GLY A 187 -13.13 -44.23 -30.75
CA GLY A 187 -12.84 -43.56 -32.02
C GLY A 187 -13.90 -43.81 -33.09
N ARG A 188 -14.39 -45.06 -33.19
CA ARG A 188 -15.50 -45.42 -34.11
C ARG A 188 -16.81 -44.76 -33.72
N ASP A 189 -17.13 -44.69 -32.43
CA ASP A 189 -18.37 -44.08 -31.93
C ASP A 189 -18.39 -42.57 -32.21
N LEU A 190 -17.27 -41.86 -31.98
CA LEU A 190 -17.15 -40.43 -32.30
C LEU A 190 -17.19 -40.19 -33.81
N ALA A 191 -16.53 -41.01 -34.64
CA ALA A 191 -16.60 -40.91 -36.09
C ALA A 191 -18.03 -41.12 -36.61
N ALA A 192 -18.76 -42.10 -36.06
CA ALA A 192 -20.16 -42.35 -36.40
C ALA A 192 -21.07 -41.20 -35.94
N ALA A 193 -20.84 -40.64 -34.75
CA ALA A 193 -21.59 -39.49 -34.23
C ALA A 193 -21.38 -38.24 -35.11
N PHE A 194 -20.14 -37.99 -35.55
CA PHE A 194 -19.82 -36.94 -36.49
C PHE A 194 -20.59 -37.14 -37.81
N ASP A 195 -20.50 -38.33 -38.42
CA ASP A 195 -21.17 -38.63 -39.69
C ASP A 195 -22.69 -38.48 -39.60
N ALA A 196 -23.29 -39.07 -38.56
CA ALA A 196 -24.73 -38.99 -38.33
C ALA A 196 -25.19 -37.54 -38.18
N THR A 197 -24.42 -36.71 -37.47
CA THR A 197 -24.73 -35.29 -37.28
C THR A 197 -24.57 -34.50 -38.57
N TYR A 198 -23.49 -34.75 -39.31
CA TYR A 198 -23.18 -34.06 -40.54
C TYR A 198 -24.24 -34.34 -41.60
N ARG A 199 -24.56 -35.62 -41.86
CA ARG A 199 -25.51 -36.06 -42.91
C ARG A 199 -26.95 -35.59 -42.72
N ARG A 200 -27.37 -35.19 -41.51
CA ARG A 200 -28.72 -34.66 -41.24
C ARG A 200 -29.14 -33.54 -42.20
N PHE A 201 -28.16 -32.85 -42.78
CA PHE A 201 -28.37 -31.68 -43.63
C PHE A 201 -27.98 -31.88 -45.10
N GLY A 202 -27.92 -33.12 -45.58
CA GLY A 202 -27.64 -33.44 -46.99
C GLY A 202 -26.16 -33.34 -47.39
N THR A 203 -25.25 -33.15 -46.44
CA THR A 203 -23.78 -33.22 -46.65
C THR A 203 -23.30 -34.67 -46.70
N LYS A 204 -22.04 -34.87 -47.09
CA LYS A 204 -21.46 -36.22 -47.29
C LYS A 204 -20.11 -36.38 -46.60
N VAL A 205 -19.95 -37.47 -45.87
CA VAL A 205 -18.63 -37.97 -45.49
C VAL A 205 -18.10 -38.85 -46.62
N LEU A 206 -16.96 -38.47 -47.21
CA LEU A 206 -16.43 -39.11 -48.42
C LEU A 206 -15.65 -40.39 -48.11
N ASN A 207 -14.83 -40.37 -47.07
CA ASN A 207 -13.94 -41.47 -46.73
C ASN A 207 -13.75 -41.59 -45.21
N TYR A 208 -13.43 -42.82 -44.80
CA TYR A 208 -13.04 -43.19 -43.46
C TYR A 208 -11.67 -43.84 -43.52
N TRP A 209 -10.74 -43.31 -42.74
CA TRP A 209 -9.46 -43.95 -42.51
C TRP A 209 -9.28 -44.16 -41.02
N ASP A 210 -8.77 -45.34 -40.68
CA ASP A 210 -8.36 -45.67 -39.33
C ASP A 210 -6.83 -45.66 -39.20
N TYR A 211 -6.40 -45.55 -37.94
CA TYR A 211 -5.02 -45.78 -37.52
C TYR A 211 -4.99 -46.49 -36.17
N ASP A 212 -3.90 -47.20 -35.89
CA ASP A 212 -3.65 -47.78 -34.57
C ASP A 212 -3.09 -46.71 -33.63
N PRO A 213 -3.79 -46.33 -32.55
CA PRO A 213 -3.32 -45.28 -31.64
C PRO A 213 -2.07 -45.65 -30.84
N ASP A 214 -1.78 -46.94 -30.69
CA ASP A 214 -0.65 -47.45 -29.89
C ASP A 214 0.62 -47.60 -30.74
N ASP A 215 0.50 -47.62 -32.08
CA ASP A 215 1.63 -47.68 -33.02
C ASP A 215 2.02 -46.29 -33.56
N LEU A 216 2.59 -45.45 -32.68
CA LEU A 216 3.11 -44.14 -33.06
C LEU A 216 4.26 -44.21 -34.08
N ALA A 217 4.99 -45.34 -34.16
CA ALA A 217 6.11 -45.51 -35.09
C ALA A 217 5.61 -45.78 -36.51
N GLY A 218 4.61 -46.66 -36.68
CA GLY A 218 3.98 -46.95 -37.96
C GLY A 218 2.99 -45.89 -38.44
N LEU A 219 2.53 -45.01 -37.54
CA LEU A 219 1.53 -43.97 -37.86
C LEU A 219 1.96 -43.04 -39.01
N THR A 220 3.24 -42.66 -39.09
CA THR A 220 3.73 -41.78 -40.17
C THR A 220 3.54 -42.44 -41.54
N ALA A 221 3.93 -43.71 -41.69
CA ALA A 221 3.77 -44.44 -42.94
C ALA A 221 2.28 -44.61 -43.31
N ARG A 222 1.42 -44.83 -42.31
CA ARG A 222 -0.03 -44.88 -42.51
C ARG A 222 -0.59 -43.54 -42.97
N ALA A 223 -0.17 -42.45 -42.35
CA ALA A 223 -0.60 -41.10 -42.71
C ALA A 223 -0.11 -40.68 -44.11
N ASP A 224 1.11 -41.08 -44.50
CA ASP A 224 1.63 -40.86 -45.86
C ASP A 224 0.81 -41.59 -46.92
N ALA A 225 0.41 -42.83 -46.65
CA ALA A 225 -0.47 -43.60 -47.54
C ALA A 225 -1.85 -42.92 -47.71
N ILE A 226 -2.42 -42.42 -46.60
CA ILE A 226 -3.68 -41.64 -46.64
C ILE A 226 -3.48 -40.36 -47.45
N ALA A 227 -2.37 -39.64 -47.25
CA ALA A 227 -2.06 -38.42 -47.98
C ALA A 227 -1.90 -38.66 -49.49
N GLN A 228 -1.23 -39.76 -49.88
CA GLN A 228 -1.13 -40.20 -51.26
C GLN A 228 -2.51 -40.48 -51.86
N GLU A 229 -3.34 -41.25 -51.16
CA GLU A 229 -4.71 -41.55 -51.62
C GLU A 229 -5.54 -40.28 -51.83
N ILE A 230 -5.45 -39.31 -50.90
CA ILE A 230 -6.12 -38.01 -51.02
C ILE A 230 -5.73 -37.28 -52.30
N ARG A 231 -4.44 -37.26 -52.63
CA ARG A 231 -3.95 -36.61 -53.86
C ARG A 231 -4.38 -37.36 -55.11
N ASP A 232 -4.22 -38.68 -55.12
CA ASP A 232 -4.50 -39.51 -56.29
C ASP A 232 -5.98 -39.48 -56.67
N ARG A 233 -6.85 -39.53 -55.66
CA ARG A 233 -8.32 -39.45 -55.83
C ARG A 233 -8.84 -38.02 -55.90
N LYS A 234 -7.98 -37.01 -55.72
CA LYS A 234 -8.31 -35.57 -55.70
C LYS A 234 -9.47 -35.26 -54.74
N LEU A 235 -9.43 -35.83 -53.54
CA LEU A 235 -10.50 -35.69 -52.56
C LEU A 235 -10.60 -34.23 -52.09
N THR A 236 -11.79 -33.64 -52.19
CA THR A 236 -12.06 -32.26 -51.79
C THR A 236 -12.78 -32.18 -50.45
N GLY A 237 -12.53 -31.09 -49.72
CA GLY A 237 -13.17 -30.77 -48.45
C GLY A 237 -12.28 -30.95 -47.23
N HIS A 238 -12.82 -30.67 -46.04
CA HIS A 238 -12.02 -30.69 -44.82
C HIS A 238 -11.74 -32.13 -44.35
N ILE A 239 -10.62 -32.32 -43.67
CA ILE A 239 -10.23 -33.60 -43.06
C ILE A 239 -10.37 -33.46 -41.55
N PHE A 240 -11.28 -34.22 -40.97
CA PHE A 240 -11.44 -34.33 -39.53
C PHE A 240 -10.44 -35.36 -38.99
N ILE A 241 -9.53 -34.91 -38.14
CA ILE A 241 -8.57 -35.76 -37.44
C ILE A 241 -9.05 -35.94 -36.00
N GLN A 242 -9.38 -37.18 -35.65
CA GLN A 242 -9.76 -37.58 -34.30
C GLN A 242 -8.60 -38.37 -33.68
N GLY A 243 -8.00 -37.83 -32.62
CA GLY A 243 -6.85 -38.43 -31.93
C GLY A 243 -6.25 -37.49 -30.89
N GLY A 244 -5.43 -38.05 -29.99
CA GLY A 244 -4.65 -37.27 -29.03
C GLY A 244 -3.59 -36.40 -29.72
N ALA A 245 -2.97 -35.50 -28.94
CA ALA A 245 -2.03 -34.51 -29.46
C ALA A 245 -0.88 -35.13 -30.31
N PRO A 246 -0.17 -36.19 -29.86
CA PRO A 246 0.92 -36.78 -30.64
C PRO A 246 0.46 -37.44 -31.95
N GLN A 247 -0.66 -38.15 -31.92
CA GLN A 247 -1.20 -38.84 -33.10
C GLN A 247 -1.69 -37.83 -34.13
N ALA A 248 -2.47 -36.83 -33.69
CA ALA A 248 -2.97 -35.78 -34.55
C ALA A 248 -1.84 -34.96 -35.18
N ALA A 249 -0.78 -34.67 -34.43
CA ALA A 249 0.40 -33.96 -34.92
C ALA A 249 1.08 -34.72 -36.07
N LYS A 250 1.39 -36.01 -35.88
CA LYS A 250 2.02 -36.83 -36.94
C LYS A 250 1.17 -36.92 -38.21
N ILE A 251 -0.15 -37.09 -38.05
CA ILE A 251 -1.07 -37.12 -39.20
C ILE A 251 -1.08 -35.77 -39.92
N ALA A 252 -1.20 -34.67 -39.17
CA ALA A 252 -1.22 -33.32 -39.74
C ALA A 252 0.09 -32.98 -40.49
N VAL A 253 1.24 -33.32 -39.91
CA VAL A 253 2.57 -33.13 -40.53
C VAL A 253 2.67 -33.93 -41.82
N ALA A 254 2.34 -35.22 -41.80
CA ALA A 254 2.40 -36.07 -42.99
C ALA A 254 1.50 -35.55 -44.13
N LEU A 255 0.27 -35.14 -43.81
CA LEU A 255 -0.65 -34.54 -44.79
C LEU A 255 -0.04 -33.26 -45.42
N ARG A 256 0.54 -32.38 -44.61
CA ARG A 256 1.11 -31.10 -45.08
C ARG A 256 2.41 -31.27 -45.86
N GLN A 257 3.32 -32.12 -45.40
CA GLN A 257 4.55 -32.47 -46.11
C GLN A 257 4.24 -33.08 -47.48
N ALA A 258 3.20 -33.90 -47.54
CA ALA A 258 2.73 -34.49 -48.78
C ALA A 258 1.85 -33.51 -49.61
N LYS A 259 1.83 -32.22 -49.27
CA LYS A 259 1.17 -31.12 -50.00
C LYS A 259 -0.35 -31.26 -50.12
N VAL A 260 -0.99 -31.92 -49.15
CA VAL A 260 -2.46 -31.95 -49.04
C VAL A 260 -2.94 -30.56 -48.60
N ARG A 261 -3.71 -29.90 -49.48
CA ARG A 261 -4.21 -28.52 -49.27
C ARG A 261 -5.56 -28.46 -48.57
N ASN A 262 -6.17 -29.61 -48.29
CA ASN A 262 -7.43 -29.70 -47.58
C ASN A 262 -7.33 -29.02 -46.21
N GLY A 263 -8.38 -28.29 -45.81
CA GLY A 263 -8.48 -27.77 -44.45
C GLY A 263 -8.49 -28.93 -43.46
N ILE A 264 -7.78 -28.77 -42.35
CA ILE A 264 -7.72 -29.78 -41.29
C ILE A 264 -8.55 -29.26 -40.12
N VAL A 265 -9.36 -30.14 -39.54
CA VAL A 265 -10.16 -29.83 -38.36
C VAL A 265 -9.96 -30.87 -37.28
N GLY A 266 -10.04 -30.43 -36.02
CA GLY A 266 -9.67 -31.22 -34.86
C GLY A 266 -10.49 -30.92 -33.62
N LEU A 267 -10.24 -31.69 -32.57
CA LEU A 267 -10.85 -31.53 -31.25
C LEU A 267 -9.92 -30.78 -30.28
N ALA A 268 -10.36 -30.60 -29.02
CA ALA A 268 -9.65 -29.86 -27.97
C ALA A 268 -8.21 -30.31 -27.70
N ASP A 269 -7.88 -31.59 -27.94
CA ASP A 269 -6.50 -32.09 -27.81
C ASP A 269 -5.53 -31.37 -28.76
N MET A 270 -6.00 -30.98 -29.95
CA MET A 270 -5.24 -30.19 -30.92
C MET A 270 -5.17 -28.70 -30.55
N ALA A 271 -5.81 -28.27 -29.46
CA ALA A 271 -5.75 -26.92 -28.93
C ALA A 271 -4.79 -26.75 -27.74
N SER A 272 -3.98 -27.78 -27.46
CA SER A 272 -2.98 -27.78 -26.39
C SER A 272 -1.60 -27.34 -26.87
N THR A 273 -0.76 -26.90 -25.95
CA THR A 273 0.69 -26.71 -26.20
C THR A 273 1.37 -28.01 -26.59
N ALA A 274 0.93 -29.14 -26.02
CA ALA A 274 1.42 -30.47 -26.36
C ALA A 274 1.26 -30.81 -27.85
N PHE A 275 0.14 -30.40 -28.48
CA PHE A 275 -0.03 -30.59 -29.93
C PHE A 275 0.97 -29.76 -30.74
N VAL A 276 1.16 -28.48 -30.40
CA VAL A 276 2.12 -27.62 -31.11
C VAL A 276 3.55 -28.13 -30.96
N SER A 277 3.93 -28.58 -29.76
CA SER A 277 5.24 -29.21 -29.51
C SER A 277 5.40 -30.51 -30.29
N ALA A 278 4.39 -31.38 -30.31
CA ALA A 278 4.43 -32.61 -31.08
C ALA A 278 4.50 -32.38 -32.60
N VAL A 279 3.86 -31.32 -33.11
CA VAL A 279 4.00 -30.89 -34.51
C VAL A 279 5.45 -30.45 -34.77
N GLN A 280 6.04 -29.65 -33.88
CA GLN A 280 7.41 -29.18 -34.04
C GLN A 280 8.43 -30.32 -33.99
N GLU A 281 8.22 -31.32 -33.12
CA GLU A 281 9.08 -32.50 -33.01
C GLU A 281 8.97 -33.43 -34.23
N ALA A 282 7.78 -33.53 -34.83
CA ALA A 282 7.57 -34.35 -36.02
C ALA A 282 8.04 -33.69 -37.33
N LEU A 283 8.39 -32.40 -37.31
CA LEU A 283 8.90 -31.66 -38.47
C LEU A 283 10.41 -31.86 -38.67
N PRO A 284 10.93 -31.74 -39.90
CA PRO A 284 12.36 -31.70 -40.17
C PRO A 284 13.00 -30.44 -39.57
N ASP A 285 14.29 -30.53 -39.21
CA ASP A 285 15.03 -29.41 -38.61
C ASP A 285 14.90 -28.12 -39.44
N GLY A 286 14.43 -27.05 -38.80
CA GLY A 286 14.32 -25.70 -39.37
C GLY A 286 12.92 -25.29 -39.86
N ASP A 287 11.97 -26.23 -40.00
CA ASP A 287 10.59 -25.89 -40.36
C ASP A 287 9.77 -25.50 -39.13
N PRO A 288 9.10 -24.32 -39.11
CA PRO A 288 8.27 -23.92 -37.98
C PRO A 288 6.94 -24.69 -37.97
N ALA A 289 6.42 -24.99 -36.78
CA ALA A 289 5.10 -25.60 -36.58
C ALA A 289 3.97 -24.86 -37.34
N ALA A 290 4.12 -23.54 -37.51
CA ALA A 290 3.22 -22.68 -38.30
C ALA A 290 3.01 -23.17 -39.74
N SER A 291 3.97 -23.87 -40.34
CA SER A 291 3.85 -24.46 -41.69
C SER A 291 2.76 -25.55 -41.78
N VAL A 292 2.41 -26.15 -40.63
CA VAL A 292 1.43 -27.24 -40.52
C VAL A 292 0.13 -26.72 -39.93
N THR A 293 0.20 -26.00 -38.80
CA THR A 293 -0.96 -25.60 -38.00
C THR A 293 -1.81 -24.52 -38.66
N ASN A 294 -1.21 -23.64 -39.47
CA ASN A 294 -1.91 -22.50 -40.04
C ASN A 294 -3.19 -22.90 -40.82
N GLY A 295 -4.31 -22.27 -40.48
CA GLY A 295 -5.62 -22.50 -41.09
C GLY A 295 -6.40 -23.71 -40.55
N MET A 296 -5.95 -24.34 -39.46
CA MET A 296 -6.70 -25.41 -38.79
C MET A 296 -7.83 -24.85 -37.93
N PHE A 297 -9.01 -25.48 -37.98
CA PHE A 297 -10.10 -25.21 -37.04
C PHE A 297 -10.12 -26.29 -35.96
N VAL A 298 -10.13 -25.89 -34.70
CA VAL A 298 -10.13 -26.81 -33.57
C VAL A 298 -11.17 -26.38 -32.55
N THR A 299 -11.87 -27.35 -31.95
CA THR A 299 -12.66 -27.05 -30.76
C THR A 299 -11.70 -26.73 -29.61
N THR A 300 -12.11 -25.86 -28.70
CA THR A 300 -11.33 -25.55 -27.50
C THR A 300 -12.26 -25.08 -26.39
N PRO A 301 -11.96 -25.39 -25.11
CA PRO A 301 -12.74 -24.92 -23.97
C PRO A 301 -12.32 -23.52 -23.50
N LEU A 302 -11.20 -22.97 -24.00
CA LEU A 302 -10.75 -21.61 -23.71
C LEU A 302 -9.93 -21.03 -24.86
N LEU A 303 -10.17 -19.75 -25.14
CA LEU A 303 -9.36 -18.92 -26.02
C LEU A 303 -8.90 -17.68 -25.26
N PHE A 304 -7.58 -17.44 -25.23
CA PHE A 304 -7.02 -16.30 -24.50
C PHE A 304 -7.29 -14.94 -25.15
N ASP A 305 -7.80 -14.88 -26.38
CA ASP A 305 -8.31 -13.63 -26.96
C ASP A 305 -9.75 -13.29 -26.54
N THR A 306 -10.44 -14.27 -25.92
CA THR A 306 -11.73 -14.10 -25.22
C THR A 306 -11.55 -14.09 -23.70
N ALA A 307 -10.30 -14.04 -23.23
CA ALA A 307 -9.99 -14.14 -21.81
C ALA A 307 -10.61 -12.97 -21.04
N THR A 308 -11.29 -13.34 -19.95
CA THR A 308 -11.66 -12.41 -18.90
C THR A 308 -10.41 -11.89 -18.20
N GLU A 309 -10.56 -10.85 -17.39
CA GLU A 309 -9.47 -10.32 -16.59
C GLU A 309 -8.81 -11.39 -15.71
N VAL A 310 -9.61 -12.28 -15.10
CA VAL A 310 -9.11 -13.39 -14.28
C VAL A 310 -8.17 -14.28 -15.11
N ALA A 311 -8.54 -14.54 -16.37
CA ALA A 311 -7.73 -15.34 -17.27
C ALA A 311 -6.49 -14.61 -17.78
N GLN A 312 -6.55 -13.30 -17.96
CA GLN A 312 -5.38 -12.49 -18.31
C GLN A 312 -4.39 -12.40 -17.16
N ASN A 313 -4.86 -12.23 -15.92
CA ASN A 313 -4.02 -12.24 -14.73
C ASN A 313 -3.32 -13.60 -14.58
N PHE A 314 -4.06 -14.71 -14.72
CA PHE A 314 -3.47 -16.05 -14.77
C PHE A 314 -2.42 -16.17 -15.88
N ARG A 315 -2.70 -15.67 -17.08
CA ARG A 315 -1.75 -15.69 -18.21
C ARG A 315 -0.46 -14.95 -17.88
N THR A 316 -0.56 -13.77 -17.28
CA THR A 316 0.58 -12.96 -16.88
C THR A 316 1.39 -13.64 -15.78
N ASP A 317 0.74 -14.13 -14.73
CA ASP A 317 1.41 -14.84 -13.62
C ASP A 317 2.10 -16.11 -14.12
N TYR A 318 1.45 -16.88 -15.00
CA TYR A 318 2.02 -18.09 -15.59
C TYR A 318 3.23 -17.78 -16.48
N LEU A 319 3.17 -16.70 -17.26
CA LEU A 319 4.28 -16.29 -18.13
C LEU A 319 5.47 -15.78 -17.32
N ALA A 320 5.21 -15.05 -16.23
CA ALA A 320 6.24 -14.60 -15.30
C ALA A 320 6.96 -15.78 -14.63
N GLU A 321 6.21 -16.80 -14.21
CA GLU A 321 6.76 -17.97 -13.54
C GLU A 321 7.50 -18.93 -14.48
N TYR A 322 6.87 -19.30 -15.59
CA TYR A 322 7.36 -20.40 -16.43
C TYR A 322 8.01 -19.94 -17.74
N GLY A 323 7.93 -18.65 -18.09
CA GLY A 323 8.48 -18.10 -19.33
C GLY A 323 7.79 -18.59 -20.62
N THR A 324 6.66 -19.28 -20.49
CA THR A 324 5.89 -19.87 -21.61
C THR A 324 4.43 -19.42 -21.53
N VAL A 325 3.78 -19.25 -22.68
CA VAL A 325 2.34 -18.93 -22.72
C VAL A 325 1.54 -20.15 -22.25
N PRO A 326 0.57 -19.99 -21.33
CA PRO A 326 -0.29 -21.10 -20.93
C PRO A 326 -1.23 -21.55 -22.04
N ASP A 327 -1.75 -22.76 -21.92
CA ASP A 327 -2.86 -23.26 -22.70
C ASP A 327 -4.11 -23.46 -21.83
N TRP A 328 -5.17 -24.00 -22.43
CA TRP A 328 -6.39 -24.29 -21.70
C TRP A 328 -6.20 -25.42 -20.66
N VAL A 329 -5.24 -26.33 -20.86
CA VAL A 329 -4.99 -27.46 -19.94
C VAL A 329 -4.42 -26.94 -18.62
N SER A 330 -3.43 -26.05 -18.68
CA SER A 330 -2.87 -25.44 -17.47
C SER A 330 -3.89 -24.53 -16.78
N ALA A 331 -4.70 -23.77 -17.54
CA ALA A 331 -5.78 -22.94 -17.01
C ALA A 331 -6.85 -23.75 -16.25
N TYR A 332 -7.32 -24.86 -16.81
CA TYR A 332 -8.36 -25.68 -16.18
C TYR A 332 -7.82 -26.48 -14.99
N THR A 333 -6.53 -26.83 -15.02
CA THR A 333 -5.86 -27.48 -13.89
C THR A 333 -5.59 -26.50 -12.75
N PHE A 334 -5.27 -25.25 -13.07
CA PHE A 334 -5.26 -24.15 -12.11
C PHE A 334 -6.64 -23.95 -11.48
N ASP A 335 -7.71 -23.89 -12.29
CA ASP A 335 -9.08 -23.74 -11.78
C ASP A 335 -9.48 -24.88 -10.85
N ALA A 336 -9.16 -26.13 -11.20
CA ALA A 336 -9.46 -27.30 -10.37
C ALA A 336 -8.75 -27.28 -9.02
N ALA A 337 -7.44 -26.93 -9.01
CA ALA A 337 -6.69 -26.76 -7.78
C ALA A 337 -7.23 -25.57 -6.96
N GLN A 338 -7.54 -24.45 -7.61
CA GLN A 338 -8.10 -23.26 -6.96
C GLN A 338 -9.48 -23.53 -6.34
N LEU A 339 -10.36 -24.27 -7.02
CA LEU A 339 -11.67 -24.65 -6.47
C LEU A 339 -11.52 -25.53 -5.22
N THR A 340 -10.51 -26.42 -5.19
CA THR A 340 -10.18 -27.22 -4.00
C THR A 340 -9.69 -26.33 -2.86
N ILE A 341 -8.77 -25.40 -3.15
CA ILE A 341 -8.21 -24.48 -2.16
C ILE A 341 -9.29 -23.55 -1.59
N ASP A 342 -10.11 -22.96 -2.46
CA ASP A 342 -11.23 -22.09 -2.09
C ASP A 342 -12.23 -22.85 -1.20
N ALA A 343 -12.52 -24.12 -1.51
CA ALA A 343 -13.40 -24.95 -0.69
C ALA A 343 -12.87 -25.15 0.73
N LEU A 344 -11.56 -25.40 0.85
CA LEU A 344 -10.92 -25.58 2.15
C LEU A 344 -10.83 -24.26 2.93
N ILE A 345 -10.59 -23.13 2.26
CA ILE A 345 -10.59 -21.81 2.91
C ILE A 345 -12.00 -21.44 3.40
N ASP A 346 -13.03 -21.74 2.61
CA ASP A 346 -14.44 -21.48 2.98
C ASP A 346 -14.86 -22.30 4.20
N ASP A 347 -14.46 -23.58 4.26
CA ASP A 347 -14.76 -24.46 5.39
C ASP A 347 -13.91 -24.16 6.65
N LEU A 348 -12.62 -23.85 6.49
CA LEU A 348 -11.65 -23.70 7.58
C LEU A 348 -11.39 -22.24 8.01
N GLY A 349 -12.17 -21.27 7.52
CA GLY A 349 -11.93 -19.82 7.63
C GLY A 349 -11.80 -19.24 9.07
N PRO A 350 -11.40 -17.96 9.20
CA PRO A 350 -10.95 -17.37 10.47
C PRO A 350 -12.03 -17.22 11.56
N ASP A 351 -13.31 -17.14 11.17
CA ASP A 351 -14.48 -16.95 12.04
C ASP A 351 -15.39 -18.20 12.10
N ALA A 352 -14.86 -19.40 11.85
CA ALA A 352 -15.62 -20.64 12.03
C ALA A 352 -15.88 -20.91 13.53
N ASP A 353 -16.93 -20.29 14.06
CA ASP A 353 -17.52 -20.60 15.36
C ASP A 353 -17.93 -22.09 15.37
N SER A 354 -17.45 -22.81 16.38
CA SER A 354 -17.83 -24.18 16.78
C SER A 354 -17.42 -25.37 15.87
N GLY A 355 -16.34 -26.07 16.27
CA GLY A 355 -16.12 -27.48 15.91
C GLY A 355 -15.21 -27.76 14.70
N LYS A 356 -13.96 -27.30 14.76
CA LYS A 356 -12.93 -27.51 13.71
C LYS A 356 -12.91 -28.93 13.15
N ALA A 357 -13.05 -29.08 11.82
CA ALA A 357 -12.40 -30.17 11.11
C ALA A 357 -10.89 -30.03 11.39
N GLN A 358 -10.29 -31.05 11.99
CA GLN A 358 -8.83 -31.11 12.06
C GLN A 358 -8.34 -31.52 10.67
N LEU A 359 -7.17 -31.02 10.23
CA LEU A 359 -6.53 -31.55 9.02
C LEU A 359 -6.28 -33.07 9.09
N ASP A 360 -6.46 -33.68 10.27
CA ASP A 360 -6.38 -35.11 10.51
C ASP A 360 -7.65 -35.89 10.09
N ASP A 361 -8.77 -35.21 9.80
CA ASP A 361 -10.04 -35.83 9.39
C ASP A 361 -10.30 -35.63 7.88
N MET A 362 -9.66 -36.48 7.07
CA MET A 362 -9.83 -36.48 5.62
C MET A 362 -11.29 -36.64 5.19
N ALA A 363 -12.10 -37.43 5.91
CA ALA A 363 -13.49 -37.67 5.51
C ALA A 363 -14.32 -36.38 5.57
N THR A 364 -14.09 -35.55 6.60
CA THR A 364 -14.74 -34.24 6.71
C THR A 364 -14.24 -33.28 5.63
N LEU A 365 -12.93 -33.21 5.37
CA LEU A 365 -12.37 -32.37 4.30
C LEU A 365 -12.90 -32.77 2.92
N HIS A 366 -12.95 -34.07 2.62
CA HIS A 366 -13.51 -34.59 1.38
C HIS A 366 -15.00 -34.25 1.24
N SER A 367 -15.76 -34.30 2.34
CA SER A 367 -17.17 -33.89 2.35
C SER A 367 -17.33 -32.38 2.16
N ALA A 368 -16.45 -31.56 2.74
CA ALA A 368 -16.47 -30.11 2.60
C ALA A 368 -16.20 -29.68 1.15
N ILE A 369 -15.20 -30.27 0.50
CA ILE A 369 -14.89 -29.99 -0.91
C ILE A 369 -16.08 -30.36 -1.82
N ARG A 370 -16.68 -31.54 -1.64
CA ARG A 370 -17.87 -31.92 -2.42
C ARG A 370 -19.05 -30.99 -2.17
N GLY A 371 -19.34 -30.72 -0.90
CA GLY A 371 -20.39 -29.80 -0.50
C GLY A 371 -20.19 -28.39 -1.07
N PHE A 372 -18.93 -27.91 -1.17
CA PHE A 372 -18.60 -26.64 -1.81
C PHE A 372 -18.91 -26.65 -3.31
N LEU A 373 -18.49 -27.69 -4.03
CA LEU A 373 -18.71 -27.84 -5.47
C LEU A 373 -20.21 -27.99 -5.81
N ASP A 374 -20.96 -28.72 -4.99
CA ASP A 374 -22.41 -28.93 -5.16
C ASP A 374 -23.24 -27.63 -5.03
N ARG A 375 -22.69 -26.58 -4.40
CA ARG A 375 -23.38 -25.26 -4.30
C ARG A 375 -23.47 -24.55 -5.64
N PHE A 376 -22.58 -24.87 -6.57
CA PHE A 376 -22.56 -24.27 -7.90
C PHE A 376 -23.38 -25.14 -8.86
N ASP A 377 -24.68 -25.29 -8.59
CA ASP A 377 -25.57 -26.20 -9.34
C ASP A 377 -26.15 -25.60 -10.64
N HIS A 378 -26.06 -24.27 -10.79
CA HIS A 378 -26.71 -23.51 -11.85
C HIS A 378 -25.87 -22.29 -12.28
N VAL A 379 -26.14 -21.78 -13.50
CA VAL A 379 -25.49 -20.59 -14.07
C VAL A 379 -25.57 -19.36 -13.13
N GLU A 380 -26.70 -19.12 -12.48
CA GLU A 380 -26.90 -17.97 -11.56
C GLU A 380 -26.04 -18.07 -10.27
N ARG A 381 -25.56 -19.27 -9.94
CA ARG A 381 -24.66 -19.52 -8.82
C ARG A 381 -23.27 -19.92 -9.30
N ALA A 382 -22.93 -19.66 -10.56
CA ALA A 382 -21.66 -20.08 -11.10
C ALA A 382 -20.50 -19.34 -10.42
N ARG A 383 -19.38 -20.03 -10.25
CA ARG A 383 -18.13 -19.44 -9.76
C ARG A 383 -17.34 -18.90 -10.96
N ARG A 384 -16.88 -17.64 -10.88
CA ARG A 384 -15.98 -17.07 -11.90
C ARG A 384 -14.57 -17.67 -11.73
N THR A 385 -14.05 -18.28 -12.79
CA THR A 385 -12.74 -18.96 -12.84
C THR A 385 -11.94 -18.52 -14.08
N VAL A 386 -10.70 -18.98 -14.25
CA VAL A 386 -9.85 -18.67 -15.42
C VAL A 386 -10.55 -19.09 -16.71
N GLY A 387 -11.07 -20.31 -16.78
CA GLY A 387 -11.77 -20.76 -17.98
C GLY A 387 -13.24 -20.31 -18.07
N GLY A 388 -13.65 -19.31 -17.30
CA GLY A 388 -14.99 -18.72 -17.33
C GLY A 388 -15.85 -19.07 -16.10
N GLU A 389 -17.16 -18.88 -16.21
CA GLU A 389 -18.11 -19.23 -15.16
C GLU A 389 -18.32 -20.75 -15.06
N ARG A 390 -18.29 -21.28 -13.84
CA ARG A 390 -18.38 -22.72 -13.55
C ARG A 390 -19.57 -23.08 -12.69
N TYR A 391 -20.31 -24.08 -13.13
CA TYR A 391 -21.33 -24.76 -12.35
C TYR A 391 -21.33 -26.25 -12.74
N PHE A 392 -21.81 -27.11 -11.87
CA PHE A 392 -21.86 -28.56 -12.04
C PHE A 392 -23.31 -29.00 -11.97
N GLY A 393 -23.76 -29.74 -12.98
CA GLY A 393 -25.06 -30.39 -12.94
C GLY A 393 -25.12 -31.52 -11.91
N PRO A 394 -26.31 -32.13 -11.71
CA PRO A 394 -26.52 -33.20 -10.72
C PRO A 394 -25.57 -34.42 -10.86
N ASN A 395 -25.06 -34.64 -12.06
CA ASN A 395 -24.14 -35.72 -12.42
C ASN A 395 -22.65 -35.30 -12.34
N GLY A 396 -22.34 -34.13 -11.76
CA GLY A 396 -20.99 -33.61 -11.61
C GLY A 396 -20.39 -33.04 -12.89
N THR A 397 -21.15 -32.96 -13.99
CA THR A 397 -20.66 -32.43 -15.26
C THR A 397 -20.95 -30.94 -15.43
N ASN A 398 -20.00 -30.19 -15.98
CA ASN A 398 -20.18 -28.78 -16.32
C ASN A 398 -20.68 -28.61 -17.76
N THR A 399 -21.62 -27.68 -17.98
CA THR A 399 -22.06 -27.28 -19.32
C THR A 399 -21.22 -26.11 -19.82
N THR A 400 -19.97 -26.39 -20.18
CA THR A 400 -19.08 -25.40 -20.79
C THR A 400 -19.43 -25.16 -22.26
N SER A 401 -19.38 -23.90 -22.71
CA SER A 401 -19.55 -23.62 -24.14
C SER A 401 -18.32 -24.10 -24.94
N VAL A 402 -18.57 -24.87 -26.00
CA VAL A 402 -17.53 -25.23 -26.97
C VAL A 402 -17.20 -24.02 -27.83
N GLN A 403 -15.93 -23.62 -27.88
CA GLN A 403 -15.46 -22.54 -28.76
C GLN A 403 -14.70 -23.12 -29.95
N ILE A 404 -14.62 -22.37 -31.05
CA ILE A 404 -13.77 -22.72 -32.20
C ILE A 404 -12.57 -21.79 -32.27
N GLY A 405 -11.39 -22.38 -32.08
CA GLY A 405 -10.11 -21.77 -32.40
C GLY A 405 -9.75 -21.94 -33.88
N LEU A 406 -9.10 -20.93 -34.44
CA LEU A 406 -8.45 -20.94 -35.73
C LEU A 406 -6.95 -20.72 -35.49
N TYR A 407 -6.12 -21.63 -35.98
CA TYR A 407 -4.68 -21.41 -35.99
C TYR A 407 -4.28 -20.38 -37.05
N ASN A 408 -3.61 -19.32 -36.62
CA ASN A 408 -2.93 -18.37 -37.49
C ASN A 408 -1.43 -18.41 -37.17
N GLY A 409 -0.65 -19.03 -38.06
CA GLY A 409 0.67 -19.55 -37.72
C GLY A 409 0.56 -20.63 -36.63
N SER A 410 1.37 -20.53 -35.58
CA SER A 410 1.32 -21.41 -34.39
C SER A 410 0.43 -20.89 -33.27
N SER A 411 -0.09 -19.67 -33.39
CA SER A 411 -0.97 -19.06 -32.39
C SER A 411 -2.43 -19.38 -32.67
N MET A 412 -3.19 -19.64 -31.61
CA MET A 412 -4.63 -19.85 -31.69
C MET A 412 -5.37 -18.53 -31.45
N ILE A 413 -6.29 -18.21 -32.35
CA ILE A 413 -7.21 -17.08 -32.23
C ILE A 413 -8.65 -17.57 -32.39
N SER A 414 -9.61 -16.82 -31.89
CA SER A 414 -11.04 -17.04 -32.10
C SER A 414 -11.36 -17.11 -33.58
N ALA A 415 -12.18 -18.09 -34.00
CA ALA A 415 -12.78 -18.04 -35.33
C ALA A 415 -13.75 -16.86 -35.44
N LEU A 416 -13.91 -16.34 -36.67
CA LEU A 416 -14.73 -15.15 -36.98
C LEU A 416 -16.22 -15.25 -36.66
N THR A 417 -16.69 -16.44 -36.35
CA THR A 417 -18.06 -16.70 -35.92
C THR A 417 -18.00 -17.71 -34.80
N GLN A 418 -18.56 -17.38 -33.65
CA GLN A 418 -18.74 -18.30 -32.55
C GLN A 418 -20.22 -18.68 -32.45
N LEU A 419 -20.49 -19.80 -31.78
CA LEU A 419 -21.85 -20.25 -31.49
C LEU A 419 -22.05 -20.22 -29.98
N GLN A 420 -23.10 -19.54 -29.53
CA GLN A 420 -23.43 -19.43 -28.10
C GLN A 420 -24.78 -20.09 -27.81
N PRO A 421 -24.90 -20.90 -26.74
CA PRO A 421 -26.17 -21.53 -26.39
C PRO A 421 -27.22 -20.48 -26.01
N ILE A 422 -28.47 -20.71 -26.43
CA ILE A 422 -29.60 -19.90 -25.98
C ILE A 422 -30.05 -20.40 -24.60
N LEU A 423 -30.02 -19.54 -23.60
CA LEU A 423 -30.58 -19.83 -22.28
C LEU A 423 -32.12 -19.84 -22.33
N GLU A 424 -32.76 -20.84 -21.73
CA GLU A 424 -34.20 -21.16 -21.89
C GLU A 424 -35.17 -20.01 -21.49
N ARG A 425 -34.72 -19.03 -20.70
CA ARG A 425 -35.57 -17.98 -20.13
C ARG A 425 -35.60 -16.64 -20.90
N GLY A 426 -34.92 -16.52 -22.04
CA GLY A 426 -34.62 -15.20 -22.63
C GLY A 426 -35.23 -14.82 -23.99
N VAL A 427 -35.88 -15.73 -24.74
CA VAL A 427 -36.14 -15.42 -26.16
C VAL A 427 -37.54 -14.88 -26.45
N THR A 428 -37.60 -13.61 -26.84
CA THR A 428 -38.75 -13.02 -27.54
C THR A 428 -38.41 -12.84 -29.02
N GLY A 429 -39.33 -13.15 -29.95
CA GLY A 429 -39.06 -13.05 -31.40
C GLY A 429 -38.25 -14.20 -32.01
N PHE A 430 -38.31 -15.39 -31.40
CA PHE A 430 -37.52 -16.58 -31.79
C PHE A 430 -37.66 -16.96 -33.28
N LEU A 431 -38.88 -16.93 -33.84
CA LEU A 431 -39.09 -17.27 -35.26
C LEU A 431 -38.38 -16.28 -36.20
N ASP A 432 -38.36 -14.99 -35.86
CA ASP A 432 -37.74 -13.95 -36.68
C ASP A 432 -36.21 -14.10 -36.69
N LEU A 433 -35.62 -14.47 -35.55
CA LEU A 433 -34.18 -14.73 -35.41
C LEU A 433 -33.72 -15.96 -36.20
N VAL A 434 -34.55 -17.00 -36.25
CA VAL A 434 -34.30 -18.19 -37.08
C VAL A 434 -34.44 -17.84 -38.57
N GLN A 435 -35.48 -17.09 -38.95
CA GLN A 435 -35.67 -16.65 -40.34
C GLN A 435 -34.54 -15.73 -40.82
N ALA A 436 -34.00 -14.88 -39.94
CA ALA A 436 -32.86 -14.02 -40.22
C ALA A 436 -31.52 -14.76 -40.26
N GLY A 437 -31.49 -16.07 -39.98
CA GLY A 437 -30.26 -16.87 -39.96
C GLY A 437 -29.30 -16.52 -38.81
N LYS A 438 -29.78 -15.82 -37.78
CA LYS A 438 -29.02 -15.43 -36.59
C LYS A 438 -28.97 -16.53 -35.53
N VAL A 439 -29.82 -17.54 -35.65
CA VAL A 439 -29.89 -18.69 -34.76
C VAL A 439 -29.74 -19.97 -35.58
N LEU A 440 -28.95 -20.90 -35.06
CA LEU A 440 -28.68 -22.20 -35.67
C LEU A 440 -29.08 -23.32 -34.71
N TYR A 441 -29.57 -24.43 -35.25
CA TYR A 441 -29.85 -25.64 -34.47
C TYR A 441 -28.58 -26.51 -34.42
N VAL A 442 -28.01 -26.67 -33.24
CA VAL A 442 -26.73 -27.36 -32.97
C VAL A 442 -26.88 -28.17 -31.69
N ASN A 443 -26.48 -29.45 -31.70
CA ASN A 443 -26.54 -30.36 -30.54
C ASN A 443 -27.92 -30.42 -29.88
N ASP A 444 -28.95 -30.52 -30.72
CA ASP A 444 -30.35 -30.59 -30.32
C ASP A 444 -30.87 -29.37 -29.51
N ARG A 445 -30.14 -28.25 -29.58
CA ARG A 445 -30.52 -26.96 -29.01
C ARG A 445 -30.32 -25.84 -30.02
N PHE A 446 -30.95 -24.70 -29.78
CA PHE A 446 -30.74 -23.51 -30.59
C PHE A 446 -29.57 -22.69 -30.03
N MET A 447 -28.73 -22.19 -30.91
CA MET A 447 -27.54 -21.40 -30.58
C MET A 447 -27.52 -20.11 -31.41
N TYR A 448 -27.13 -19.00 -30.78
CA TYR A 448 -26.87 -17.76 -31.48
C TYR A 448 -25.62 -17.88 -32.35
N LYS A 449 -25.67 -17.29 -33.55
CA LYS A 449 -24.53 -17.09 -34.43
C LYS A 449 -23.93 -15.72 -34.12
N THR A 450 -22.86 -15.72 -33.34
CA THR A 450 -22.21 -14.49 -32.85
C THR A 450 -21.05 -14.11 -33.76
N ASN A 451 -21.06 -12.87 -34.27
CA ASN A 451 -19.95 -12.35 -35.08
C ASN A 451 -18.80 -11.95 -34.17
N VAL A 452 -17.58 -12.39 -34.50
CA VAL A 452 -16.37 -12.01 -33.78
C VAL A 452 -15.71 -10.81 -34.44
N VAL A 453 -15.37 -9.80 -33.64
CA VAL A 453 -14.64 -8.60 -34.05
C VAL A 453 -13.33 -8.54 -33.29
N TYR A 454 -12.21 -8.78 -33.97
CA TYR A 454 -10.90 -8.59 -33.34
C TYR A 454 -10.67 -7.11 -33.11
N THR A 455 -10.29 -6.77 -31.89
CA THR A 455 -10.24 -5.41 -31.41
C THR A 455 -8.91 -5.20 -30.72
N GLY A 456 -8.15 -4.22 -31.20
CA GLY A 456 -6.90 -3.83 -30.57
C GLY A 456 -6.96 -2.40 -30.08
N VAL A 457 -6.29 -2.16 -28.96
CA VAL A 457 -6.17 -0.84 -28.36
C VAL A 457 -4.70 -0.58 -28.07
N GLN A 458 -4.20 0.56 -28.49
CA GLN A 458 -2.83 0.98 -28.22
C GLN A 458 -2.85 2.38 -27.62
N LEU A 459 -2.43 2.47 -26.36
CA LEU A 459 -2.21 3.77 -25.72
C LEU A 459 -1.02 4.47 -26.37
N LEU A 460 -1.19 5.76 -26.64
CA LEU A 460 -0.15 6.62 -27.20
C LEU A 460 0.42 7.55 -26.13
N ASN A 461 -0.45 8.15 -25.33
CA ASN A 461 -0.08 9.12 -24.31
C ASN A 461 -1.17 9.16 -23.22
N VAL A 462 -0.77 9.26 -21.95
CA VAL A 462 -1.66 9.44 -20.81
C VAL A 462 -1.17 10.63 -19.99
N GLU A 463 -2.06 11.58 -19.73
CA GLU A 463 -1.76 12.84 -19.04
C GLU A 463 -2.78 13.13 -17.94
N GLU A 464 -2.32 13.76 -16.85
CA GLU A 464 -3.21 14.29 -15.82
C GLU A 464 -4.04 15.46 -16.36
N VAL A 465 -5.32 15.51 -15.98
CA VAL A 465 -6.16 16.67 -16.31
C VAL A 465 -5.93 17.76 -15.28
N ARG A 466 -5.59 18.98 -15.73
CA ARG A 466 -5.43 20.15 -14.87
C ARG A 466 -6.53 21.17 -15.11
N GLU A 467 -7.11 21.69 -14.04
CA GLU A 467 -8.17 22.71 -14.05
C GLU A 467 -7.64 24.06 -13.52
N GLY A 468 -7.82 25.13 -14.28
CA GLY A 468 -7.30 26.48 -13.98
C GLY A 468 -6.18 26.92 -14.92
N GLN A 469 -5.95 28.24 -15.04
CA GLN A 469 -4.92 28.82 -15.92
C GLN A 469 -3.68 29.24 -15.13
N GLY A 470 -2.48 28.87 -15.61
CA GLY A 470 -1.20 29.32 -15.04
C GLY A 470 -0.77 28.53 -13.79
N GLU A 471 -0.04 29.19 -12.88
CA GLU A 471 0.51 28.59 -11.64
C GLU A 471 -0.57 28.18 -10.62
N GLU A 472 -1.84 28.57 -10.80
CA GLU A 472 -2.97 28.17 -9.96
C GLU A 472 -3.73 26.94 -10.46
N SER A 473 -3.22 26.26 -11.50
CA SER A 473 -3.84 25.05 -12.06
C SER A 473 -3.78 23.90 -11.06
N ARG A 474 -4.94 23.32 -10.73
CA ARG A 474 -5.08 22.16 -9.84
C ARG A 474 -5.22 20.90 -10.68
N THR A 475 -4.45 19.87 -10.34
CA THR A 475 -4.66 18.54 -10.93
C THR A 475 -5.99 17.98 -10.44
N LEU A 476 -6.80 17.45 -11.36
CA LEU A 476 -8.01 16.70 -11.06
C LEU A 476 -7.62 15.23 -10.85
N GLU A 477 -7.51 14.82 -9.60
CA GLU A 477 -7.05 13.48 -9.19
C GLU A 477 -8.01 12.34 -9.58
N ASP A 478 -9.21 12.63 -10.11
CA ASP A 478 -10.20 11.63 -10.54
C ASP A 478 -10.21 11.39 -12.07
N ARG A 479 -9.42 12.14 -12.85
CA ARG A 479 -9.49 12.15 -14.32
C ARG A 479 -8.14 12.23 -15.01
N TYR A 480 -7.99 11.49 -16.10
CA TYR A 480 -6.86 11.58 -17.03
C TYR A 480 -7.34 11.78 -18.47
N ARG A 481 -6.46 12.34 -19.30
CA ARG A 481 -6.62 12.36 -20.75
C ARG A 481 -5.84 11.20 -21.35
N ILE A 482 -6.52 10.35 -22.12
CA ILE A 482 -5.86 9.31 -22.92
C ILE A 482 -5.93 9.67 -24.39
N ASP A 483 -4.76 9.64 -25.05
CA ASP A 483 -4.64 9.50 -26.49
C ASP A 483 -4.37 8.04 -26.84
N PHE A 484 -5.18 7.44 -27.71
CA PHE A 484 -5.04 6.03 -28.07
C PHE A 484 -5.45 5.77 -29.53
N LEU A 485 -4.97 4.65 -30.06
CA LEU A 485 -5.49 4.03 -31.27
C LEU A 485 -6.40 2.87 -30.87
N VAL A 486 -7.57 2.80 -31.48
CA VAL A 486 -8.43 1.62 -31.43
C VAL A 486 -8.66 1.13 -32.85
N TRP A 487 -8.58 -0.17 -33.08
CA TRP A 487 -8.85 -0.75 -34.38
C TRP A 487 -9.69 -2.02 -34.29
N PHE A 488 -10.41 -2.27 -35.37
CA PHE A 488 -11.34 -3.38 -35.51
C PHE A 488 -11.04 -4.14 -36.80
N ARG A 489 -10.95 -5.47 -36.69
CA ARG A 489 -10.96 -6.41 -37.82
C ARG A 489 -12.21 -7.27 -37.74
N TYR A 490 -13.04 -7.22 -38.78
CA TYR A 490 -14.36 -7.85 -38.76
C TYR A 490 -14.78 -8.36 -40.12
N ARG A 491 -15.80 -9.22 -40.13
CA ARG A 491 -16.45 -9.72 -41.35
C ARG A 491 -17.94 -9.33 -41.34
N GLY A 492 -18.44 -8.86 -42.47
CA GLY A 492 -19.86 -8.52 -42.63
C GLY A 492 -20.23 -7.13 -42.10
N ASN A 493 -21.48 -6.95 -41.68
CA ASN A 493 -22.02 -5.67 -41.23
C ASN A 493 -21.64 -5.41 -39.77
N PHE A 494 -20.68 -4.53 -39.55
CA PHE A 494 -20.31 -3.97 -38.26
C PHE A 494 -19.97 -2.50 -38.46
N GLU A 495 -20.51 -1.65 -37.59
CA GLU A 495 -20.30 -0.20 -37.65
C GLU A 495 -19.44 0.23 -36.45
N PRO A 496 -18.13 0.48 -36.64
CA PRO A 496 -17.25 0.88 -35.55
C PRO A 496 -17.72 2.13 -34.80
N GLN A 497 -18.51 3.01 -35.44
CA GLN A 497 -19.00 4.26 -34.84
C GLN A 497 -20.01 4.04 -33.70
N ASP A 498 -20.60 2.84 -33.60
CA ASP A 498 -21.53 2.47 -32.53
C ASP A 498 -20.84 1.99 -31.24
N VAL A 499 -19.55 2.27 -31.08
CA VAL A 499 -18.81 1.98 -29.84
C VAL A 499 -19.10 3.06 -28.79
N VAL A 500 -19.35 2.64 -27.55
CA VAL A 500 -19.59 3.51 -26.39
C VAL A 500 -18.51 3.25 -25.36
N PHE A 501 -17.79 4.30 -24.97
CA PHE A 501 -16.79 4.26 -23.90
C PHE A 501 -17.47 4.48 -22.54
N VAL A 502 -17.41 3.48 -21.65
CA VAL A 502 -18.20 3.46 -20.41
C VAL A 502 -17.67 4.40 -19.33
N ASN A 503 -16.36 4.60 -19.30
CA ASN A 503 -15.68 5.42 -18.30
C ASN A 503 -15.23 6.78 -18.82
N ALA A 504 -15.67 7.15 -20.04
CA ALA A 504 -15.44 8.48 -20.59
C ALA A 504 -16.26 9.53 -19.83
N VAL A 505 -15.64 10.66 -19.51
CA VAL A 505 -16.28 11.79 -18.82
C VAL A 505 -17.32 12.47 -19.72
N GLU A 506 -16.99 12.59 -21.01
CA GLU A 506 -17.87 13.08 -22.06
C GLU A 506 -18.05 11.99 -23.12
N PRO A 507 -19.24 11.84 -23.75
CA PRO A 507 -19.44 10.85 -24.80
C PRO A 507 -18.46 11.04 -25.97
N ILE A 508 -17.69 9.99 -26.27
CA ILE A 508 -16.71 9.97 -27.36
C ILE A 508 -17.30 9.18 -28.53
N THR A 509 -17.35 9.80 -29.71
CA THR A 509 -17.80 9.14 -30.96
C THR A 509 -16.62 8.93 -31.90
N LEU A 510 -16.50 7.73 -32.48
CA LEU A 510 -15.50 7.46 -33.52
C LEU A 510 -15.94 8.15 -34.83
N SER A 511 -15.20 9.16 -35.26
CA SER A 511 -15.52 9.94 -36.46
C SER A 511 -14.83 9.38 -37.71
N ALA A 512 -13.78 10.03 -38.20
CA ALA A 512 -13.04 9.59 -39.38
C ALA A 512 -12.03 8.49 -39.00
N PRO A 513 -11.99 7.36 -39.73
CA PRO A 513 -10.96 6.36 -39.51
C PRO A 513 -9.58 6.90 -39.93
N ASP A 514 -8.58 6.62 -39.10
CA ASP A 514 -7.17 6.90 -39.37
C ASP A 514 -6.66 6.03 -40.52
N LYS A 515 -7.01 4.74 -40.51
CA LYS A 515 -6.71 3.80 -41.60
C LYS A 515 -7.89 2.87 -41.83
N THR A 516 -8.10 2.49 -43.09
CA THR A 516 -9.03 1.43 -43.48
C THR A 516 -8.36 0.50 -44.46
N GLY A 517 -8.80 -0.76 -44.48
CA GLY A 517 -8.28 -1.76 -45.39
C GLY A 517 -9.21 -2.96 -45.50
N THR A 518 -8.99 -3.77 -46.52
CA THR A 518 -9.70 -5.04 -46.71
C THR A 518 -8.68 -6.11 -47.05
N ASP A 519 -8.71 -7.23 -46.33
CA ASP A 519 -7.88 -8.41 -46.58
C ASP A 519 -8.79 -9.63 -46.77
N GLY A 520 -8.99 -10.03 -48.03
CA GLY A 520 -10.01 -11.02 -48.40
C GLY A 520 -11.41 -10.57 -47.97
N ASP A 521 -12.06 -11.37 -47.11
CA ASP A 521 -13.38 -11.08 -46.55
C ASP A 521 -13.34 -10.26 -45.25
N LEU A 522 -12.15 -9.87 -44.79
CA LEU A 522 -11.96 -9.09 -43.56
C LEU A 522 -11.84 -7.61 -43.87
N SER A 523 -12.67 -6.81 -43.20
CA SER A 523 -12.54 -5.36 -43.16
C SER A 523 -11.70 -4.95 -41.95
N TYR A 524 -10.86 -3.94 -42.11
CA TYR A 524 -10.03 -3.32 -41.09
C TYR A 524 -10.35 -1.84 -41.02
N ALA A 525 -10.55 -1.32 -39.81
CA ALA A 525 -10.69 0.11 -39.56
C ALA A 525 -10.00 0.49 -38.25
N SER A 526 -9.14 1.51 -38.27
CA SER A 526 -8.51 2.08 -37.08
C SER A 526 -8.91 3.53 -36.88
N TYR A 527 -8.97 3.97 -35.63
CA TYR A 527 -9.37 5.31 -35.22
C TYR A 527 -8.36 5.82 -34.19
N ARG A 528 -7.95 7.07 -34.34
CA ARG A 528 -7.20 7.78 -33.31
C ARG A 528 -8.16 8.60 -32.47
N VAL A 529 -8.15 8.36 -31.17
CA VAL A 529 -9.12 8.91 -30.24
C VAL A 529 -8.36 9.62 -29.11
N SER A 530 -8.91 10.75 -28.67
CA SER A 530 -8.45 11.50 -27.51
C SER A 530 -9.66 11.87 -26.68
N GLY A 531 -9.60 11.65 -25.37
CA GLY A 531 -10.72 11.95 -24.47
C GLY A 531 -10.32 11.92 -23.00
N GLN A 532 -11.23 12.42 -22.16
CA GLN A 532 -11.08 12.36 -20.70
C GLN A 532 -11.82 11.15 -20.14
N PHE A 533 -11.18 10.43 -19.23
CA PHE A 533 -11.70 9.21 -18.62
C PHE A 533 -11.52 9.28 -17.11
N LYS A 534 -12.41 8.59 -16.39
CA LYS A 534 -12.35 8.47 -14.93
C LYS A 534 -11.32 7.44 -14.49
N LEU A 535 -10.60 7.76 -13.43
CA LEU A 535 -9.77 6.84 -12.64
C LEU A 535 -10.64 5.79 -11.94
N GLU A 536 -10.04 4.62 -11.69
CA GLU A 536 -10.70 3.47 -11.04
C GLU A 536 -12.03 3.09 -11.71
N PHE A 537 -11.96 2.83 -13.02
CA PHE A 537 -13.14 2.45 -13.81
C PHE A 537 -13.64 1.02 -13.58
N SER A 538 -12.93 0.24 -12.76
CA SER A 538 -13.22 -1.16 -12.47
C SER A 538 -13.12 -1.40 -10.96
N ASP A 539 -13.93 -2.32 -10.45
CA ASP A 539 -13.97 -2.72 -9.03
C ASP A 539 -12.78 -3.62 -8.63
N ILE A 540 -11.72 -3.62 -9.42
CA ILE A 540 -10.55 -4.46 -9.22
C ILE A 540 -9.75 -3.91 -8.05
N LYS A 541 -9.55 -4.76 -7.05
CA LYS A 541 -8.70 -4.42 -5.92
C LYS A 541 -7.24 -4.49 -6.35
N HIS A 542 -6.52 -3.41 -6.11
CA HIS A 542 -5.08 -3.30 -6.35
C HIS A 542 -4.37 -2.87 -5.05
N PRO A 543 -3.04 -3.09 -4.95
CA PRO A 543 -2.29 -2.72 -3.76
C PRO A 543 -2.47 -1.25 -3.39
N TYR A 544 -2.43 -0.94 -2.10
CA TYR A 544 -2.52 0.43 -1.62
C TYR A 544 -1.40 1.30 -2.21
N GLY A 545 -1.73 2.53 -2.61
CA GLY A 545 -0.78 3.47 -3.23
C GLY A 545 -0.59 3.27 -4.75
N THR A 546 -1.31 2.33 -5.35
CA THR A 546 -1.39 2.16 -6.81
C THR A 546 -2.64 2.80 -7.38
N VAL A 547 -2.62 3.15 -8.66
CA VAL A 547 -3.71 3.81 -9.37
C VAL A 547 -4.11 3.01 -10.60
N LEU A 548 -5.41 2.71 -10.74
CA LEU A 548 -5.95 2.06 -11.93
C LEU A 548 -6.38 3.09 -12.98
N THR A 549 -5.69 3.07 -14.13
CA THR A 549 -6.04 3.84 -15.33
C THR A 549 -6.36 2.92 -16.50
N GLY A 550 -7.12 3.40 -17.48
CA GLY A 550 -7.50 2.61 -18.65
C GLY A 550 -8.76 3.09 -19.37
N LEU A 551 -9.32 2.22 -20.20
CA LEU A 551 -10.56 2.49 -20.89
C LEU A 551 -11.36 1.21 -21.08
N GLY A 552 -12.67 1.35 -20.93
CA GLY A 552 -13.63 0.29 -21.24
C GLY A 552 -14.60 0.74 -22.33
N PHE A 553 -14.95 -0.15 -23.25
CA PHE A 553 -16.01 0.14 -24.23
C PHE A 553 -16.78 -1.09 -24.67
N HIS A 554 -18.03 -0.88 -25.06
CA HIS A 554 -18.90 -1.90 -25.64
C HIS A 554 -19.64 -1.35 -26.86
N HIS A 555 -20.35 -2.23 -27.56
CA HIS A 555 -21.20 -1.84 -28.67
C HIS A 555 -22.53 -1.28 -28.14
N ARG A 556 -23.05 -0.22 -28.75
CA ARG A 556 -24.30 0.46 -28.37
C ARG A 556 -25.54 -0.43 -28.53
N LEU A 557 -25.67 -1.08 -29.69
CA LEU A 557 -26.89 -1.81 -30.09
C LEU A 557 -26.77 -3.34 -30.08
N LEU A 558 -25.62 -3.91 -30.43
CA LEU A 558 -25.45 -5.35 -30.59
C LEU A 558 -25.08 -6.00 -29.26
N SER A 559 -26.01 -6.78 -28.70
CA SER A 559 -25.78 -7.61 -27.51
C SER A 559 -24.71 -8.68 -27.76
N ARG A 560 -24.21 -9.26 -26.66
CA ARG A 560 -23.24 -10.37 -26.63
C ARG A 560 -23.63 -11.56 -27.52
N ASN A 561 -24.93 -11.84 -27.61
CA ASN A 561 -25.49 -12.86 -28.49
C ASN A 561 -25.25 -12.62 -30.00
N ASN A 562 -25.05 -11.37 -30.42
CA ASN A 562 -24.87 -11.01 -31.83
C ASN A 562 -23.43 -10.59 -32.15
N LEU A 563 -22.73 -10.01 -31.17
CA LEU A 563 -21.39 -9.50 -31.33
C LEU A 563 -20.49 -9.85 -30.13
N MET A 564 -19.33 -10.42 -30.45
CA MET A 564 -18.26 -10.70 -29.50
C MET A 564 -17.01 -9.94 -29.93
N TYR A 565 -16.62 -8.94 -29.16
CA TYR A 565 -15.27 -8.40 -29.28
C TYR A 565 -14.28 -9.42 -28.74
N VAL A 566 -13.14 -9.55 -29.40
CA VAL A 566 -12.02 -10.35 -28.92
C VAL A 566 -10.76 -9.54 -29.07
N THR A 567 -9.76 -9.77 -28.22
CA THR A 567 -8.50 -9.05 -28.31
C THR A 567 -7.77 -9.40 -29.60
N ASP A 568 -7.31 -8.40 -30.36
CA ASP A 568 -6.47 -8.63 -31.54
C ASP A 568 -5.02 -8.94 -31.12
N VAL A 569 -4.83 -10.13 -30.55
CA VAL A 569 -3.54 -10.60 -30.00
C VAL A 569 -2.42 -10.51 -31.05
N LEU A 570 -2.73 -10.73 -32.33
CA LEU A 570 -1.78 -10.64 -33.43
C LEU A 570 -1.49 -9.19 -33.82
N GLY A 571 -2.52 -8.38 -34.02
CA GLY A 571 -2.36 -6.97 -34.40
C GLY A 571 -1.66 -6.13 -33.32
N MET A 572 -1.86 -6.49 -32.06
CA MET A 572 -1.18 -5.85 -30.91
C MET A 572 0.22 -6.41 -30.64
N GLY A 573 0.61 -7.52 -31.28
CA GLY A 573 1.91 -8.17 -31.04
C GLY A 573 2.02 -8.97 -29.73
N LEU A 574 0.88 -9.31 -29.12
CA LEU A 574 0.81 -10.02 -27.82
C LEU A 574 1.08 -11.53 -27.93
N ALA A 575 1.15 -12.06 -29.16
CA ALA A 575 1.41 -13.47 -29.43
C ALA A 575 2.90 -13.87 -29.29
N LYS A 576 3.82 -12.91 -29.15
CA LYS A 576 5.26 -13.19 -29.05
C LYS A 576 5.64 -13.61 -27.63
N ALA A 577 6.40 -14.70 -27.50
CA ALA A 577 6.92 -15.16 -26.21
C ALA A 577 8.25 -14.45 -25.87
N ARG A 578 8.64 -14.47 -24.58
CA ARG A 578 9.89 -13.85 -24.07
C ARG A 578 11.13 -14.25 -24.87
N ASN A 579 11.19 -15.46 -25.41
CA ASN A 579 12.34 -15.94 -26.21
C ASN A 579 12.48 -15.23 -27.57
N ASP A 580 11.39 -14.73 -28.18
CA ASP A 580 11.46 -13.96 -29.43
C ASP A 580 11.94 -12.52 -29.19
N ALA A 581 11.69 -11.98 -27.99
CA ALA A 581 12.14 -10.65 -27.58
C ALA A 581 13.60 -10.64 -27.09
N VAL A 582 14.05 -11.71 -26.41
CA VAL A 582 15.46 -11.86 -25.98
C VAL A 582 16.41 -12.00 -27.17
N ALA A 583 15.96 -12.62 -28.27
CA ALA A 583 16.73 -12.70 -29.51
C ALA A 583 17.02 -11.30 -30.13
N SER A 584 16.21 -10.28 -29.84
CA SER A 584 16.44 -8.89 -30.27
C SER A 584 17.23 -8.02 -29.27
N VAL A 585 17.42 -8.46 -28.02
CA VAL A 585 18.16 -7.71 -26.98
C VAL A 585 19.62 -8.20 -26.87
N GLN A 586 19.97 -9.30 -27.55
CA GLN A 586 21.29 -9.90 -27.51
C GLN A 586 22.41 -9.07 -28.19
N GLU A 587 22.08 -7.90 -28.75
CA GLU A 587 23.03 -6.94 -29.32
C GLU A 587 23.57 -5.87 -28.34
N ASP A 588 22.98 -5.68 -27.15
CA ASP A 588 23.42 -4.63 -26.21
C ASP A 588 23.77 -5.18 -24.81
N LYS A 589 24.80 -6.05 -24.72
CA LYS A 589 25.44 -6.42 -23.44
C LYS A 589 26.88 -5.93 -23.38
N GLU A 590 27.05 -4.61 -23.28
CA GLU A 590 28.24 -4.01 -22.67
C GLU A 590 27.79 -3.05 -21.56
N THR A 591 27.66 -3.54 -20.33
CA THR A 591 27.97 -2.82 -19.07
C THR A 591 27.62 -3.73 -17.88
N GLY A 592 28.54 -3.86 -16.91
CA GLY A 592 28.22 -4.62 -15.69
C GLY A 592 29.33 -4.90 -14.68
N ALA A 593 30.44 -4.14 -14.62
CA ALA A 593 31.51 -4.36 -13.63
C ALA A 593 31.09 -4.17 -12.15
N PHE A 594 29.88 -3.66 -11.89
CA PHE A 594 29.35 -3.41 -10.55
C PHE A 594 28.54 -4.60 -9.98
N ALA A 595 27.99 -5.45 -10.85
CA ALA A 595 27.20 -6.61 -10.43
C ALA A 595 28.08 -7.73 -9.85
N GLU A 596 29.25 -7.97 -10.46
CA GLU A 596 30.22 -8.97 -9.98
C GLU A 596 30.79 -8.63 -8.60
N GLU A 597 31.01 -7.35 -8.29
CA GLU A 597 31.46 -6.92 -6.95
C GLU A 597 30.35 -7.12 -5.91
N ALA A 598 29.09 -6.81 -6.24
CA ALA A 598 27.97 -6.97 -5.31
C ALA A 598 27.68 -8.45 -4.97
N GLU A 599 27.77 -9.35 -5.96
CA GLU A 599 27.64 -10.80 -5.74
C GLU A 599 28.74 -11.36 -4.83
N SER A 600 29.96 -10.83 -4.93
CA SER A 600 31.08 -11.20 -4.06
C SER A 600 30.81 -10.85 -2.59
N TRP A 601 30.23 -9.67 -2.34
CA TRP A 601 29.84 -9.24 -0.98
C TRP A 601 28.68 -10.07 -0.40
N LEU A 602 27.70 -10.46 -1.21
CA LEU A 602 26.58 -11.30 -0.78
C LEU A 602 26.99 -12.73 -0.45
N ASN A 603 27.88 -13.31 -1.27
CA ASN A 603 28.47 -14.62 -1.00
C ASN A 603 29.25 -14.64 0.32
N MET A 604 29.88 -13.52 0.70
CA MET A 604 30.56 -13.40 2.00
C MET A 604 29.60 -13.35 3.19
N LEU A 605 28.33 -12.99 2.98
CA LEU A 605 27.29 -12.88 4.01
C LEU A 605 26.34 -14.09 4.10
N GLY A 606 26.47 -15.09 3.21
CA GLY A 606 25.60 -16.27 3.18
C GLY A 606 24.17 -15.97 2.74
N LEU A 607 24.03 -15.01 1.81
CA LEU A 607 22.75 -14.58 1.21
C LEU A 607 22.73 -14.97 -0.29
N ASP A 608 23.02 -16.22 -0.56
CA ASP A 608 23.19 -16.87 -1.87
C ASP A 608 21.91 -16.99 -2.70
N GLN A 609 20.74 -16.62 -2.15
CA GLN A 609 19.45 -16.63 -2.85
C GLN A 609 18.94 -15.25 -3.29
N VAL A 610 19.66 -14.17 -3.00
CA VAL A 610 19.24 -12.82 -3.37
C VAL A 610 19.81 -12.46 -4.74
N ASP A 611 18.99 -12.58 -5.77
CA ASP A 611 19.34 -12.16 -7.13
C ASP A 611 19.30 -10.62 -7.25
N LEU A 612 20.43 -9.98 -6.95
CA LEU A 612 20.60 -8.53 -7.10
C LEU A 612 20.53 -8.07 -8.56
N ALA A 613 20.82 -8.95 -9.52
CA ALA A 613 20.66 -8.62 -10.93
C ALA A 613 19.17 -8.47 -11.25
N ALA A 614 18.28 -9.32 -10.74
CA ALA A 614 16.82 -9.12 -10.82
C ALA A 614 16.35 -7.84 -10.10
N PHE A 615 16.98 -7.49 -8.98
CA PHE A 615 16.66 -6.30 -8.18
C PHE A 615 17.02 -4.97 -8.88
N PHE A 616 18.03 -4.98 -9.76
CA PHE A 616 18.49 -3.80 -10.50
C PHE A 616 18.36 -3.92 -12.03
N SER A 617 17.88 -5.05 -12.56
CA SER A 617 17.68 -5.23 -14.00
C SER A 617 16.41 -4.53 -14.44
N THR A 618 16.57 -3.52 -15.27
CA THR A 618 15.52 -3.01 -16.17
C THR A 618 15.38 -3.96 -17.37
N GLY A 619 15.19 -5.25 -17.11
CA GLY A 619 14.89 -6.25 -18.16
C GLY A 619 13.43 -6.15 -18.60
N PRO A 620 13.07 -6.70 -19.79
CA PRO A 620 11.67 -6.79 -20.20
C PRO A 620 10.88 -7.57 -19.16
N SER A 621 9.70 -7.07 -18.80
CA SER A 621 8.78 -7.71 -17.85
C SER A 621 8.34 -9.10 -18.33
N GLY A 622 8.47 -9.36 -19.63
CA GLY A 622 8.00 -10.58 -20.27
C GLY A 622 6.53 -10.48 -20.67
N ASP A 623 5.79 -9.47 -20.19
CA ASP A 623 4.45 -9.12 -20.69
C ASP A 623 4.58 -8.17 -21.89
N PRO A 624 4.24 -8.62 -23.11
CA PRO A 624 4.36 -7.78 -24.32
C PRO A 624 3.53 -6.50 -24.26
N LEU A 625 2.43 -6.48 -23.51
CA LEU A 625 1.59 -5.29 -23.37
C LEU A 625 2.31 -4.24 -22.51
N LEU A 626 2.82 -4.65 -21.35
CA LEU A 626 3.53 -3.79 -20.40
C LEU A 626 4.86 -3.28 -20.99
N ASP A 627 5.61 -4.16 -21.66
CA ASP A 627 6.84 -3.80 -22.35
C ASP A 627 6.55 -2.76 -23.45
N GLY A 628 5.48 -2.95 -24.22
CA GLY A 628 5.06 -2.01 -25.27
C GLY A 628 4.57 -0.65 -24.76
N LEU A 629 4.05 -0.57 -23.52
CA LEU A 629 3.69 0.70 -22.86
C LEU A 629 4.96 1.45 -22.41
N SER A 630 5.91 0.71 -21.84
CA SER A 630 7.18 1.25 -21.33
C SER A 630 8.09 1.75 -22.45
N GLU A 631 8.27 0.96 -23.52
CA GLU A 631 9.07 1.32 -24.70
C GLU A 631 8.59 2.63 -25.36
N ARG A 632 7.27 2.82 -25.43
CA ARG A 632 6.66 4.00 -26.05
C ARG A 632 6.58 5.21 -25.13
N ARG A 633 6.95 5.07 -23.85
CA ARG A 633 6.85 6.12 -22.82
C ARG A 633 5.44 6.72 -22.74
N VAL A 634 4.42 5.86 -22.77
CA VAL A 634 3.00 6.26 -22.75
C VAL A 634 2.67 7.16 -21.54
N PHE A 635 3.32 6.92 -20.40
CA PHE A 635 3.10 7.63 -19.14
C PHE A 635 4.09 8.78 -18.92
N ALA A 636 4.76 9.28 -19.96
CA ALA A 636 5.69 10.42 -19.82
C ALA A 636 5.02 11.70 -19.28
N GLY A 637 3.70 11.84 -19.45
CA GLY A 637 2.89 12.91 -18.88
C GLY A 637 2.57 12.76 -17.38
N MET A 638 2.95 11.63 -16.78
CA MET A 638 2.73 11.26 -15.38
C MET A 638 4.07 10.83 -14.75
N PRO A 639 4.99 11.78 -14.50
CA PRO A 639 6.36 11.46 -14.08
C PRO A 639 6.44 10.78 -12.70
N ASP A 640 5.40 10.94 -11.87
CA ASP A 640 5.28 10.36 -10.54
C ASP A 640 4.69 8.94 -10.57
N TRP A 641 4.44 8.36 -11.75
CA TRP A 641 3.81 7.06 -11.91
C TRP A 641 4.54 6.15 -12.92
N VAL A 642 4.69 4.87 -12.59
CA VAL A 642 5.29 3.83 -13.46
C VAL A 642 4.30 2.69 -13.65
N PRO A 643 4.12 2.18 -14.89
CA PRO A 643 3.24 1.04 -15.10
C PRO A 643 3.81 -0.21 -14.45
N ALA A 644 3.05 -0.79 -13.52
CA ALA A 644 3.42 -1.99 -12.77
C ALA A 644 2.78 -3.25 -13.35
N ARG A 645 1.53 -3.14 -13.84
CA ARG A 645 0.79 -4.25 -14.46
C ARG A 645 -0.16 -3.72 -15.53
N SER A 646 -0.38 -4.49 -16.58
CA SER A 646 -1.36 -4.17 -17.62
C SER A 646 -2.12 -5.41 -18.06
N TRP A 647 -3.36 -5.23 -18.53
CA TRP A 647 -4.12 -6.30 -19.19
C TRP A 647 -5.11 -5.71 -20.18
N ILE A 648 -5.52 -6.55 -21.13
CA ILE A 648 -6.68 -6.28 -21.97
C ILE A 648 -7.61 -7.49 -21.91
N SER A 649 -8.83 -7.30 -21.42
CA SER A 649 -9.78 -8.39 -21.20
C SER A 649 -11.09 -8.17 -21.92
N GLN A 650 -11.78 -9.29 -22.17
CA GLN A 650 -13.15 -9.30 -22.63
C GLN A 650 -14.08 -9.56 -21.44
N GLU A 651 -14.88 -8.57 -21.09
CA GLU A 651 -15.86 -8.62 -20.00
C GLU A 651 -17.29 -8.67 -20.54
N VAL A 652 -18.23 -8.97 -19.64
CA VAL A 652 -19.67 -8.88 -19.90
C VAL A 652 -20.21 -7.67 -19.16
N TYR A 653 -20.89 -6.78 -19.87
CA TYR A 653 -21.53 -5.61 -19.30
C TYR A 653 -23.04 -5.78 -19.34
N GLU A 654 -23.68 -5.78 -18.17
CA GLU A 654 -25.13 -5.71 -18.04
C GLU A 654 -25.54 -4.24 -17.96
N GLY A 655 -26.23 -3.75 -18.98
CA GLY A 655 -26.55 -2.33 -19.11
C GLY A 655 -28.01 -2.09 -19.48
N THR A 656 -28.46 -0.85 -19.27
CA THR A 656 -29.69 -0.39 -19.92
C THR A 656 -29.42 -0.28 -21.41
N GLY A 657 -30.34 -0.73 -22.27
CA GLY A 657 -30.19 -0.71 -23.72
C GLY A 657 -30.15 0.70 -24.36
N GLU A 658 -29.66 1.71 -23.65
CA GLU A 658 -29.46 3.11 -24.09
C GLU A 658 -30.67 3.71 -24.82
N GLY A 659 -31.87 3.35 -24.38
CA GLY A 659 -33.13 3.82 -24.95
C GLY A 659 -33.67 3.00 -26.13
N ASP A 660 -33.06 1.88 -26.50
CA ASP A 660 -33.59 0.97 -27.51
C ASP A 660 -34.86 0.26 -26.99
N PRO A 661 -36.02 0.44 -27.66
CA PRO A 661 -37.28 -0.16 -27.25
C PRO A 661 -37.26 -1.70 -27.19
N SER A 662 -36.36 -2.37 -27.91
CA SER A 662 -36.24 -3.83 -27.92
C SER A 662 -35.81 -4.41 -26.57
N PHE A 663 -35.01 -3.66 -25.82
CA PHE A 663 -34.51 -3.98 -24.48
C PHE A 663 -35.39 -3.43 -23.34
N ILE A 664 -36.41 -2.62 -23.67
CA ILE A 664 -37.33 -2.04 -22.69
C ILE A 664 -38.56 -2.96 -22.53
N GLY A 665 -38.80 -3.50 -21.33
CA GLY A 665 -40.00 -4.30 -21.02
C GLY A 665 -40.02 -4.90 -19.61
N TYR A 666 -41.21 -5.02 -19.01
CA TYR A 666 -41.39 -5.57 -17.66
C TYR A 666 -41.09 -7.09 -17.67
N GLY A 667 -40.10 -7.52 -16.89
CA GLY A 667 -39.70 -8.94 -16.77
C GLY A 667 -38.74 -9.46 -17.85
N LYS A 668 -38.18 -8.60 -18.71
CA LYS A 668 -37.06 -8.96 -19.59
C LYS A 668 -35.74 -8.85 -18.83
N GLN A 669 -34.83 -9.82 -18.99
CA GLN A 669 -33.45 -9.70 -18.51
C GLN A 669 -32.77 -8.49 -19.16
N ALA A 670 -31.87 -7.84 -18.41
CA ALA A 670 -31.02 -6.78 -18.93
C ALA A 670 -30.17 -7.34 -20.08
N PRO A 671 -30.00 -6.62 -21.19
CA PRO A 671 -29.11 -7.07 -22.25
C PRO A 671 -27.67 -7.12 -21.77
N GLU A 672 -27.02 -8.25 -22.02
CA GLU A 672 -25.57 -8.40 -21.90
C GLU A 672 -24.88 -7.89 -23.16
N PHE A 673 -23.85 -7.07 -23.00
CA PHE A 673 -22.96 -6.63 -24.07
C PHE A 673 -21.55 -7.16 -23.84
N THR A 674 -20.85 -7.46 -24.93
CA THR A 674 -19.41 -7.73 -24.85
C THR A 674 -18.68 -6.40 -24.65
N ARG A 675 -17.91 -6.28 -23.58
CA ARG A 675 -17.09 -5.11 -23.25
C ARG A 675 -15.61 -5.46 -23.38
N ILE A 676 -14.80 -4.55 -23.92
CA ILE A 676 -13.34 -4.64 -23.86
C ILE A 676 -12.85 -3.65 -22.83
N ASP A 677 -12.08 -4.15 -21.86
CA ASP A 677 -11.44 -3.35 -20.84
C ASP A 677 -9.92 -3.43 -21.02
N LEU A 678 -9.28 -2.27 -21.20
CA LEU A 678 -7.83 -2.12 -21.15
C LEU A 678 -7.49 -1.42 -19.84
N GLY A 679 -6.81 -2.12 -18.93
CA GLY A 679 -6.40 -1.60 -17.65
C GLY A 679 -4.88 -1.56 -17.50
N VAL A 680 -4.39 -0.53 -16.81
CA VAL A 680 -3.00 -0.38 -16.39
C VAL A 680 -2.99 0.05 -14.93
N ILE A 681 -2.34 -0.73 -14.09
CA ILE A 681 -2.05 -0.37 -12.70
C ILE A 681 -0.73 0.38 -12.69
N LEU A 682 -0.77 1.60 -12.18
CA LEU A 682 0.37 2.47 -11.99
C LEU A 682 0.82 2.41 -10.53
N GLY A 683 2.11 2.18 -10.30
CA GLY A 683 2.76 2.36 -9.00
C GLY A 683 3.49 3.71 -8.92
N PRO A 684 3.83 4.20 -7.72
CA PRO A 684 4.55 5.46 -7.54
C PRO A 684 5.96 5.40 -8.17
N ALA A 685 6.36 6.46 -8.87
CA ALA A 685 7.69 6.58 -9.46
C ALA A 685 8.71 6.97 -8.39
N GLY A 686 9.53 5.99 -7.99
CA GLY A 686 10.59 6.17 -7.00
C GLY A 686 10.97 4.84 -6.38
N VAL A 687 11.99 4.85 -5.53
CA VAL A 687 12.24 3.71 -4.63
C VAL A 687 11.26 3.86 -3.48
N ASP A 688 10.11 3.19 -3.54
CA ASP A 688 9.33 2.98 -2.33
C ASP A 688 10.14 2.04 -1.42
N PRO A 689 10.46 2.42 -0.17
CA PRO A 689 11.06 1.49 0.78
C PRO A 689 10.27 0.17 0.92
N ALA A 690 8.96 0.17 0.58
CA ALA A 690 8.11 -1.00 0.49
C ALA A 690 8.43 -1.95 -0.66
N ASP A 691 8.89 -1.45 -1.80
CA ASP A 691 9.31 -2.29 -2.92
C ASP A 691 10.69 -2.92 -2.68
N ALA A 692 11.52 -2.28 -1.86
CA ALA A 692 12.85 -2.77 -1.51
C ALA A 692 12.85 -3.88 -0.43
N VAL A 693 11.74 -4.01 0.30
CA VAL A 693 11.60 -4.91 1.44
C VAL A 693 10.44 -5.87 1.16
N PRO A 694 10.69 -7.18 0.96
CA PRO A 694 9.62 -8.13 0.66
C PRO A 694 8.47 -8.02 1.68
N TYR A 695 7.22 -8.17 1.24
CA TYR A 695 6.04 -7.90 2.08
C TYR A 695 6.08 -8.59 3.45
N ASN A 696 6.53 -9.85 3.49
CA ASN A 696 6.72 -10.63 4.71
C ASN A 696 7.74 -10.03 5.71
N TRP A 697 8.67 -9.19 5.24
CA TRP A 697 9.62 -8.48 6.10
C TRP A 697 8.99 -7.36 6.92
N PHE A 698 7.89 -6.76 6.46
CA PHE A 698 7.18 -5.75 7.25
C PHE A 698 6.63 -6.32 8.54
N VAL A 699 6.25 -7.60 8.58
CA VAL A 699 5.83 -8.27 9.82
C VAL A 699 7.01 -8.33 10.80
N TYR A 700 8.22 -8.68 10.34
CA TYR A 700 9.42 -8.70 11.19
C TYR A 700 9.79 -7.29 11.68
N LEU A 701 9.72 -6.28 10.82
CA LEU A 701 10.01 -4.88 11.17
C LEU A 701 8.99 -4.32 12.17
N LEU A 702 7.71 -4.64 12.01
CA LEU A 702 6.65 -4.30 12.95
C LEU A 702 6.94 -4.90 14.33
N ILE A 703 7.23 -6.19 14.38
CA ILE A 703 7.52 -6.89 15.63
C ILE A 703 8.80 -6.31 16.27
N PHE A 704 9.86 -6.13 15.50
CA PHE A 704 11.13 -5.59 15.98
C PHE A 704 11.00 -4.18 16.56
N SER A 705 10.23 -3.31 15.90
CA SER A 705 9.98 -1.96 16.38
C SER A 705 9.16 -1.95 17.69
N ILE A 706 8.14 -2.81 17.82
CA ILE A 706 7.39 -2.98 19.08
C ILE A 706 8.34 -3.41 20.21
N VAL A 707 9.22 -4.39 19.97
CA VAL A 707 10.19 -4.87 20.97
C VAL A 707 11.15 -3.78 21.39
N ILE A 708 11.72 -3.02 20.44
CA ILE A 708 12.61 -1.89 20.73
C ILE A 708 11.91 -0.85 21.60
N LEU A 709 10.65 -0.52 21.31
CA LEU A 709 9.89 0.47 22.05
C LEU A 709 9.53 -0.01 23.46
N ILE A 710 9.15 -1.28 23.62
CA ILE A 710 8.92 -1.91 24.94
C ILE A 710 10.22 -1.90 25.74
N PHE A 711 11.34 -2.29 25.12
CA PHE A 711 12.65 -2.30 25.76
C PHE A 711 13.07 -0.90 26.22
N ALA A 712 12.90 0.12 25.37
CA ALA A 712 13.13 1.51 25.72
C ALA A 712 12.25 1.97 26.90
N ALA A 713 10.98 1.54 26.94
CA ALA A 713 10.07 1.85 28.05
C ALA A 713 10.48 1.15 29.37
N ILE A 714 10.97 -0.08 29.31
CA ILE A 714 11.49 -0.81 30.48
C ILE A 714 12.76 -0.15 31.00
N MET A 715 13.67 0.24 30.10
CA MET A 715 14.93 0.89 30.46
C MET A 715 14.71 2.23 31.16
N ASP A 716 13.69 2.99 30.75
CA ASP A 716 13.33 4.25 31.40
C ASP A 716 12.90 4.10 32.87
N ARG A 717 12.45 2.90 33.29
CA ARG A 717 12.12 2.66 34.71
C ARG A 717 13.36 2.61 35.60
N LYS A 718 14.55 2.38 35.04
CA LYS A 718 15.82 2.34 35.77
C LYS A 718 16.62 3.60 35.43
N ASP A 719 16.34 4.70 36.10
CA ASP A 719 17.07 5.97 35.86
C ASP A 719 18.54 5.81 36.28
N ARG A 720 19.40 5.55 35.29
CA ARG A 720 20.83 5.25 35.47
C ARG A 720 21.74 6.37 34.92
N GLY A 721 21.19 7.56 34.73
CA GLY A 721 21.92 8.75 34.28
C GLY A 721 21.87 9.02 32.78
N GLN A 722 22.54 10.10 32.36
CA GLN A 722 22.39 10.73 31.04
C GLN A 722 22.70 9.81 29.85
N PHE A 723 23.66 8.89 29.99
CA PHE A 723 23.97 7.88 28.96
C PHE A 723 22.73 7.05 28.60
N TRP A 724 21.98 6.58 29.59
CA TRP A 724 20.80 5.73 29.36
C TRP A 724 19.62 6.52 28.78
N ARG A 725 19.50 7.80 29.11
CA ARG A 725 18.48 8.70 28.55
C ARG A 725 18.68 8.95 27.04
N VAL A 726 19.95 8.98 26.58
CA VAL A 726 20.30 9.07 25.15
C VAL A 726 19.97 7.78 24.42
N GLN A 727 20.36 6.62 24.97
CA GLN A 727 20.14 5.33 24.32
C GLN A 727 18.64 5.03 24.13
N THR A 728 17.83 5.28 25.17
CA THR A 728 16.37 5.09 25.10
C THR A 728 15.67 6.07 24.16
N LEU A 729 16.20 7.29 23.99
CA LEU A 729 15.70 8.21 22.97
C LEU A 729 16.06 7.69 21.56
N GLY A 730 17.31 7.29 21.34
CA GLY A 730 17.75 6.75 20.04
C GLY A 730 16.89 5.55 19.61
N MET A 731 16.61 4.63 20.54
CA MET A 731 15.69 3.52 20.32
C MET A 731 14.29 3.97 19.89
N ARG A 732 13.76 5.05 20.48
CA ARG A 732 12.43 5.58 20.12
C ARG A 732 12.44 6.31 18.78
N VAL A 733 13.50 7.05 18.49
CA VAL A 733 13.68 7.76 17.20
C VAL A 733 13.78 6.77 16.04
N ILE A 734 14.33 5.58 16.27
CA ILE A 734 14.37 4.51 15.26
C ILE A 734 13.08 3.68 15.29
N GLY A 735 12.63 3.25 16.47
CA GLY A 735 11.52 2.32 16.62
C GLY A 735 10.18 2.88 16.16
N TRP A 736 9.87 4.15 16.44
CA TRP A 736 8.59 4.73 16.07
C TRP A 736 8.39 4.87 14.54
N PRO A 737 9.34 5.42 13.75
CA PRO A 737 9.21 5.45 12.30
C PRO A 737 9.10 4.05 11.68
N VAL A 738 9.91 3.10 12.13
CA VAL A 738 9.85 1.71 11.63
C VAL A 738 8.49 1.08 11.96
N LEU A 739 7.95 1.33 13.15
CA LEU A 739 6.61 0.89 13.53
C LEU A 739 5.54 1.51 12.63
N LEU A 740 5.59 2.83 12.40
CA LEU A 740 4.61 3.54 11.60
C LEU A 740 4.61 3.04 10.16
N VAL A 741 5.78 2.95 9.52
CA VAL A 741 5.90 2.43 8.14
C VAL A 741 5.38 1.00 8.06
N SER A 742 5.83 0.11 8.96
CA SER A 742 5.44 -1.30 8.89
C SER A 742 3.96 -1.51 9.17
N ALA A 743 3.40 -0.77 10.13
CA ALA A 743 1.98 -0.83 10.45
C ALA A 743 1.13 -0.21 9.32
N SER A 744 1.54 0.93 8.75
CA SER A 744 0.80 1.57 7.67
C SER A 744 0.77 0.67 6.44
N THR A 745 1.91 0.12 6.02
CA THR A 745 1.98 -0.75 4.84
C THR A 745 1.10 -1.99 5.01
N LEU A 746 1.24 -2.74 6.11
CA LEU A 746 0.47 -3.97 6.34
C LEU A 746 -1.03 -3.70 6.49
N MET A 747 -1.43 -2.68 7.26
CA MET A 747 -2.84 -2.41 7.52
C MET A 747 -3.54 -1.77 6.33
N LEU A 748 -2.87 -0.87 5.60
CA LEU A 748 -3.45 -0.22 4.43
C LEU A 748 -3.59 -1.21 3.28
N ASP A 749 -2.58 -2.03 3.02
CA ASP A 749 -2.65 -3.06 1.98
C ASP A 749 -3.74 -4.11 2.28
N TYR A 750 -3.78 -4.62 3.52
CA TYR A 750 -4.88 -5.50 3.94
C TYR A 750 -6.25 -4.84 3.80
N SER A 751 -6.37 -3.55 4.17
CA SER A 751 -7.63 -2.82 4.06
C SER A 751 -8.05 -2.60 2.61
N ALA A 752 -7.13 -2.25 1.71
CA ALA A 752 -7.41 -2.04 0.29
C ALA A 752 -7.89 -3.34 -0.37
N GLN A 753 -7.34 -4.48 0.06
CA GLN A 753 -7.70 -5.78 -0.49
C GLN A 753 -8.96 -6.40 0.14
N ASN A 754 -9.31 -6.09 1.38
CA ASN A 754 -10.35 -6.83 2.11
C ASN A 754 -11.49 -5.97 2.66
N LEU A 755 -11.29 -4.67 2.85
CA LEU A 755 -12.23 -3.78 3.52
C LEU A 755 -12.82 -2.72 2.56
N PRO A 756 -13.93 -2.07 2.92
CA PRO A 756 -14.48 -0.96 2.13
C PRO A 756 -13.55 0.26 2.11
N ASN A 757 -13.52 1.00 1.00
CA ASN A 757 -12.64 2.17 0.79
C ASN A 757 -12.72 3.20 1.93
N ALA A 758 -13.90 3.42 2.52
CA ALA A 758 -14.06 4.34 3.66
C ALA A 758 -13.23 3.97 4.90
N VAL A 759 -12.95 2.67 5.11
CA VAL A 759 -12.09 2.21 6.21
C VAL A 759 -10.62 2.46 5.86
N THR A 760 -10.24 2.22 4.61
CA THR A 760 -8.90 2.53 4.10
C THR A 760 -8.61 4.03 4.25
N ASP A 761 -9.50 4.91 3.82
CA ASP A 761 -9.34 6.37 3.97
C ASP A 761 -9.16 6.78 5.44
N ALA A 762 -9.95 6.20 6.34
CA ALA A 762 -9.83 6.46 7.77
C ALA A 762 -8.47 6.01 8.35
N LEU A 763 -7.94 4.88 7.86
CA LEU A 763 -6.61 4.40 8.23
C LEU A 763 -5.51 5.32 7.68
N VAL A 764 -5.64 5.80 6.44
CA VAL A 764 -4.70 6.79 5.86
C VAL A 764 -4.66 8.04 6.74
N MET A 765 -5.84 8.63 7.02
CA MET A 765 -5.93 9.81 7.89
C MET A 765 -5.33 9.57 9.28
N LEU A 766 -5.50 8.37 9.84
CA LEU A 766 -4.92 7.98 11.12
C LEU A 766 -3.38 7.97 11.05
N PHE A 767 -2.80 7.29 10.07
CA PHE A 767 -1.34 7.18 9.93
C PHE A 767 -0.69 8.53 9.59
N ASP A 768 -1.30 9.33 8.71
CA ASP A 768 -0.83 10.67 8.40
C ASP A 768 -0.86 11.58 9.64
N SER A 769 -1.91 11.46 10.47
CA SER A 769 -1.97 12.17 11.75
C SER A 769 -0.88 11.71 12.73
N LEU A 770 -0.56 10.42 12.76
CA LEU A 770 0.51 9.88 13.61
C LEU A 770 1.88 10.38 13.18
N TRP A 771 2.13 10.62 11.89
CA TRP A 771 3.37 11.23 11.38
C TRP A 771 3.60 12.66 11.88
N TRP A 772 2.57 13.37 12.34
CA TRP A 772 2.71 14.65 13.03
C TRP A 772 2.85 14.50 14.55
N ILE A 773 2.02 13.64 15.16
CA ILE A 773 1.93 13.50 16.61
C ILE A 773 3.16 12.81 17.21
N VAL A 774 3.70 11.79 16.53
CA VAL A 774 4.83 11.00 17.04
C VAL A 774 6.13 11.81 17.08
N PRO A 775 6.55 12.53 16.02
CA PRO A 775 7.68 13.45 16.11
C PRO A 775 7.50 14.53 17.16
N ALA A 776 6.29 15.10 17.29
CA ALA A 776 5.96 16.07 18.34
C ALA A 776 6.19 15.49 19.75
N ARG A 777 5.76 14.24 19.97
CA ARG A 777 6.02 13.51 21.23
C ARG A 777 7.51 13.29 21.47
N LEU A 778 8.27 12.90 20.45
CA LEU A 778 9.72 12.68 20.54
C LEU A 778 10.48 13.97 20.82
N LEU A 779 10.06 15.09 20.20
CA LEU A 779 10.62 16.41 20.44
C LEU A 779 10.37 16.85 21.88
N ALA A 780 9.14 16.67 22.39
CA ALA A 780 8.80 16.99 23.78
C ALA A 780 9.63 16.16 24.78
N ILE A 781 9.86 14.87 24.51
CA ILE A 781 10.75 14.02 25.33
C ILE A 781 12.19 14.52 25.28
N SER A 782 12.66 14.93 24.09
CA SER A 782 14.01 15.44 23.90
C SER A 782 14.25 16.71 24.70
N ILE A 783 13.33 17.68 24.65
CA ILE A 783 13.45 18.92 25.43
C ILE A 783 13.44 18.61 26.93
N GLU A 784 12.56 17.72 27.39
CA GLU A 784 12.55 17.28 28.79
C GLU A 784 13.90 16.73 29.24
N ARG A 785 14.47 15.80 28.47
CA ARG A 785 15.69 15.08 28.87
C ARG A 785 16.97 15.87 28.69
N PHE A 786 17.06 16.71 27.67
CA PHE A 786 18.30 17.37 27.26
C PHE A 786 18.35 18.86 27.57
N PHE A 787 17.20 19.49 27.81
CA PHE A 787 17.13 20.90 28.15
C PHE A 787 16.71 21.10 29.60
N TRP A 788 15.53 20.60 29.98
CA TRP A 788 14.99 20.86 31.32
C TRP A 788 15.80 20.17 32.42
N VAL A 789 16.01 18.86 32.34
CA VAL A 789 16.70 18.13 33.42
C VAL A 789 18.15 18.60 33.65
N PRO A 790 18.99 18.84 32.62
CA PRO A 790 20.34 19.35 32.84
C PRO A 790 20.39 20.75 33.47
N ILE A 791 19.43 21.62 33.14
CA ILE A 791 19.30 22.94 33.75
C ILE A 791 18.89 22.80 35.23
N GLU A 792 17.96 21.90 35.55
CA GLU A 792 17.54 21.62 36.93
C GLU A 792 18.69 21.07 37.77
N GLU A 793 19.47 20.12 37.22
CA GLU A 793 20.64 19.54 37.88
C GLU A 793 21.74 20.58 38.12
N LYS A 794 22.01 21.47 37.14
CA LYS A 794 23.06 22.50 37.25
C LYS A 794 22.66 23.68 38.14
N SER A 795 21.38 24.06 38.12
CA SER A 795 20.87 25.21 38.89
C SER A 795 20.44 24.85 40.31
N GLY A 796 20.22 23.56 40.61
CA GLY A 796 19.68 23.08 41.87
C GLY A 796 18.24 23.51 42.14
N ARG A 797 17.54 24.07 41.14
CA ARG A 797 16.17 24.59 41.24
C ARG A 797 15.31 23.89 40.18
N ARG A 798 14.09 23.50 40.56
CA ARG A 798 13.13 22.90 39.60
C ARG A 798 12.55 23.98 38.70
N ILE A 799 12.43 23.65 37.42
CA ILE A 799 11.84 24.54 36.43
C ILE A 799 10.32 24.53 36.63
N PRO A 800 9.66 25.70 36.54
CA PRO A 800 8.23 25.78 36.75
C PRO A 800 7.45 24.94 35.76
N ASN A 801 6.49 24.15 36.24
CA ASN A 801 5.65 23.30 35.40
C ASN A 801 4.94 24.08 34.28
N VAL A 802 4.61 25.35 34.52
CA VAL A 802 3.97 26.23 33.53
C VAL A 802 4.84 26.39 32.28
N VAL A 803 6.15 26.56 32.46
CA VAL A 803 7.09 26.72 31.33
C VAL A 803 7.23 25.41 30.56
N ARG A 804 7.27 24.28 31.29
CA ARG A 804 7.33 22.94 30.69
C ARG A 804 6.07 22.59 29.89
N LEU A 805 4.90 22.90 30.45
CA LEU A 805 3.59 22.74 29.80
C LEU A 805 3.45 23.67 28.60
N PHE A 806 3.96 24.90 28.68
CA PHE A 806 3.93 25.83 27.56
C PHE A 806 4.80 25.34 26.38
N ALA A 807 6.02 24.88 26.65
CA ALA A 807 6.90 24.34 25.61
C ALA A 807 6.31 23.10 24.94
N SER A 808 5.88 22.12 25.74
CA SER A 808 5.26 20.89 25.21
C SER A 808 3.93 21.17 24.51
N GLY A 809 3.08 22.03 25.09
CA GLY A 809 1.81 22.45 24.51
C GLY A 809 1.99 23.15 23.16
N SER A 810 3.00 24.01 23.02
CA SER A 810 3.31 24.68 21.74
C SER A 810 3.69 23.68 20.64
N ILE A 811 4.45 22.64 20.99
CA ILE A 811 4.87 21.59 20.05
C ILE A 811 3.66 20.79 19.56
N TYR A 812 2.77 20.37 20.46
CA TYR A 812 1.55 19.66 20.07
C TYR A 812 0.57 20.55 19.30
N LEU A 813 0.46 21.84 19.66
CA LEU A 813 -0.37 22.80 18.94
C LEU A 813 0.11 22.94 17.47
N LEU A 814 1.42 23.03 17.24
CA LEU A 814 2.00 23.05 15.91
C LEU A 814 1.73 21.74 15.16
N ALA A 815 1.85 20.59 15.82
CA ALA A 815 1.52 19.30 15.21
C ALA A 815 0.03 19.21 14.83
N ILE A 816 -0.88 19.67 15.69
CA ILE A 816 -2.32 19.73 15.40
C ILE A 816 -2.61 20.64 14.21
N PHE A 817 -1.95 21.80 14.12
CA PHE A 817 -2.08 22.66 12.94
C PHE A 817 -1.51 21.99 11.68
N GLY A 818 -0.41 21.25 11.78
CA GLY A 818 0.11 20.43 10.70
C GLY A 818 -0.91 19.39 10.23
N VAL A 819 -1.55 18.68 11.18
CA VAL A 819 -2.62 17.73 10.88
C VAL A 819 -3.79 18.41 10.17
N ILE A 820 -4.30 19.51 10.72
CA ILE A 820 -5.44 20.24 10.11
C ILE A 820 -5.10 20.74 8.71
N ALA A 821 -3.89 21.25 8.49
CA ALA A 821 -3.48 21.84 7.22
C ALA A 821 -3.14 20.80 6.15
N PHE A 822 -2.38 19.77 6.50
CA PHE A 822 -1.80 18.83 5.53
C PHE A 822 -2.57 17.50 5.45
N VAL A 823 -3.26 17.08 6.52
CA VAL A 823 -4.03 15.81 6.53
C VAL A 823 -5.50 16.05 6.22
N PHE A 824 -6.09 17.14 6.73
CA PHE A 824 -7.50 17.49 6.46
C PHE A 824 -7.68 18.51 5.33
N ASP A 825 -6.58 18.95 4.71
CA ASP A 825 -6.51 19.99 3.67
C ASP A 825 -7.33 21.27 4.01
N GLN A 826 -7.37 21.63 5.30
CA GLN A 826 -8.15 22.78 5.77
C GLN A 826 -7.30 24.05 5.76
N ARG A 827 -7.88 25.14 5.25
CA ARG A 827 -7.25 26.47 5.26
C ARG A 827 -7.12 27.00 6.69
N LEU A 828 -5.91 27.04 7.22
CA LEU A 828 -5.59 27.56 8.56
C LEU A 828 -5.91 29.04 8.75
N THR A 829 -6.13 29.81 7.68
CA THR A 829 -6.31 31.27 7.72
C THR A 829 -7.47 31.71 8.61
N SER A 830 -8.58 30.95 8.64
CA SER A 830 -9.75 31.24 9.48
C SER A 830 -9.52 30.95 10.96
N LEU A 831 -8.80 29.87 11.28
CA LEU A 831 -8.40 29.48 12.64
C LEU A 831 -7.31 30.39 13.20
N LEU A 832 -6.34 30.80 12.38
CA LEU A 832 -5.28 31.73 12.77
C LEU A 832 -5.85 33.12 13.11
N ALA A 833 -6.80 33.62 12.32
CA ALA A 833 -7.44 34.90 12.58
C ALA A 833 -8.16 34.95 13.93
N THR A 834 -8.88 33.89 14.31
CA THR A 834 -9.59 33.79 15.59
C THR A 834 -8.65 33.50 16.77
N SER A 835 -7.63 32.67 16.56
CA SER A 835 -6.61 32.37 17.58
C SER A 835 -5.71 33.56 17.90
N GLY A 836 -5.47 34.47 16.95
CA GLY A 836 -4.70 35.70 17.18
C GLY A 836 -5.34 36.62 18.22
N LEU A 837 -6.67 36.73 18.22
CA LEU A 837 -7.40 37.50 19.24
C LEU A 837 -7.24 36.86 20.63
N LEU A 838 -7.40 35.54 20.71
CA LEU A 838 -7.27 34.79 21.97
C LEU A 838 -5.83 34.84 22.51
N ALA A 839 -4.83 34.70 21.64
CA ALA A 839 -3.42 34.82 21.96
C ALA A 839 -3.08 36.23 22.47
N THR A 840 -3.70 37.27 21.90
CA THR A 840 -3.54 38.64 22.37
C THR A 840 -4.14 38.82 23.76
N ILE A 841 -5.35 38.31 24.01
CA ILE A 841 -6.00 38.36 25.33
C ILE A 841 -5.16 37.63 26.39
N ILE A 842 -4.70 36.42 26.09
CA ILE A 842 -3.85 35.62 26.97
C ILE A 842 -2.49 36.31 27.18
N GLY A 843 -1.90 36.85 26.12
CA GLY A 843 -0.63 37.59 26.17
C GLY A 843 -0.72 38.81 27.08
N LEU A 844 -1.78 39.60 26.97
CA LEU A 844 -2.07 40.73 27.85
C LEU A 844 -2.25 40.30 29.31
N ALA A 845 -2.96 39.19 29.55
CA ALA A 845 -3.18 38.67 30.90
C ALA A 845 -1.90 38.15 31.57
N ILE A 846 -0.97 37.59 30.80
CA ILE A 846 0.26 36.99 31.32
C ILE A 846 1.44 37.99 31.28
N HIS A 847 1.33 39.12 30.57
CA HIS A 847 2.40 40.09 30.36
C HIS A 847 3.14 40.46 31.67
N ALA A 848 2.41 40.81 32.73
CA ALA A 848 3.01 41.17 34.02
C ALA A 848 3.76 40.00 34.68
N ASN A 849 3.32 38.76 34.50
CA ASN A 849 4.00 37.58 35.03
C ASN A 849 5.29 37.29 34.25
N ILE A 850 5.27 37.47 32.93
CA ILE A 850 6.46 37.28 32.07
C ILE A 850 7.49 38.38 32.34
N ALA A 851 7.06 39.64 32.47
CA ALA A 851 7.95 40.76 32.79
C ALA A 851 8.74 40.50 34.08
N ASN A 852 8.06 40.04 35.14
CA ASN A 852 8.71 39.65 36.40
C ASN A 852 9.74 38.52 36.23
N ILE A 853 9.53 37.58 35.31
CA ILE A 853 10.49 36.49 35.05
C ILE A 853 11.71 37.03 34.32
N PHE A 854 11.53 37.85 33.29
CA PHE A 854 12.64 38.47 32.56
C PHE A 854 13.47 39.37 33.47
N SER A 855 12.83 40.21 34.28
CA SER A 855 13.53 41.02 35.28
C SER A 855 14.30 40.15 36.27
N GLY A 856 13.76 39.00 36.68
CA GLY A 856 14.47 38.03 37.52
C GLY A 856 15.74 37.46 36.87
N ILE A 857 15.71 37.20 35.55
CA ILE A 857 16.88 36.73 34.79
C ILE A 857 17.91 37.86 34.66
N VAL A 858 17.47 39.07 34.30
CA VAL A 858 18.34 40.25 34.15
C VAL A 858 19.05 40.58 35.47
N LEU A 859 18.32 40.63 36.59
CA LEU A 859 18.91 40.86 37.92
C LEU A 859 19.96 39.79 38.29
N ASN A 860 19.81 38.56 37.81
CA ASN A 860 20.79 37.49 38.06
C ASN A 860 22.05 37.58 37.17
N ILE A 861 21.91 38.18 35.97
CA ILE A 861 22.99 38.38 35.00
C ILE A 861 23.79 39.64 35.35
N GLU A 862 23.12 40.78 35.52
CA GLU A 862 23.75 42.07 35.80
C GLU A 862 24.27 42.17 37.23
N ARG A 863 23.66 41.41 38.16
CA ARG A 863 24.02 41.34 39.58
C ARG A 863 24.29 42.72 40.22
N PRO A 864 23.33 43.67 40.15
CA PRO A 864 23.47 44.97 40.80
C PRO A 864 23.61 44.87 42.33
N PHE A 865 23.19 43.74 42.91
CA PHE A 865 23.34 43.37 44.31
C PHE A 865 23.42 41.84 44.44
N LYS A 866 23.91 41.36 45.59
CA LYS A 866 24.01 39.94 45.93
C LYS A 866 23.11 39.60 47.13
N VAL A 867 22.82 38.30 47.27
CA VAL A 867 22.21 37.79 48.51
C VAL A 867 23.16 38.07 49.66
N GLY A 868 22.67 38.78 50.68
CA GLY A 868 23.44 39.30 51.80
C GLY A 868 23.69 40.82 51.76
N ASP A 869 23.46 41.49 50.64
CA ASP A 869 23.64 42.94 50.54
C ASP A 869 22.49 43.70 51.23
N TRP A 870 22.81 44.84 51.84
CA TRP A 870 21.83 45.85 52.25
C TRP A 870 21.47 46.73 51.08
N VAL A 871 20.19 46.73 50.72
CA VAL A 871 19.67 47.53 49.63
C VAL A 871 18.43 48.30 50.09
N GLN A 872 18.25 49.47 49.51
CA GLN A 872 17.00 50.19 49.53
C GLN A 872 16.38 50.16 48.13
N ILE A 873 15.12 49.72 48.08
CA ILE A 873 14.31 49.66 46.88
C ILE A 873 13.09 50.53 47.15
N ASP A 874 13.04 51.70 46.50
CA ASP A 874 12.11 52.79 46.79
C ASP A 874 12.10 53.17 48.29
N GLU A 875 11.01 52.88 49.01
CA GLU A 875 10.85 53.19 50.45
C GLU A 875 11.22 52.01 51.36
N THR A 876 11.55 50.83 50.81
CA THR A 876 11.82 49.62 51.59
C THR A 876 13.32 49.33 51.68
N THR A 877 13.85 49.36 52.90
CA THR A 877 15.26 49.01 53.18
C THR A 877 15.35 47.66 53.87
N GLY A 878 16.21 46.78 53.37
CA GLY A 878 16.38 45.44 53.93
C GLY A 878 17.60 44.71 53.38
N ILE A 879 17.95 43.59 54.02
CA ILE A 879 18.99 42.68 53.53
C ILE A 879 18.38 41.70 52.52
N VAL A 880 19.08 41.49 51.40
CA VAL A 880 18.65 40.55 50.37
C VAL A 880 18.79 39.12 50.89
N THR A 881 17.67 38.43 51.10
CA THR A 881 17.66 37.05 51.62
C THR A 881 17.54 35.99 50.54
N ASP A 882 16.76 36.26 49.49
CA ASP A 882 16.63 35.36 48.34
C ASP A 882 16.21 36.14 47.09
N ILE A 883 16.71 35.70 45.93
CA ILE A 883 16.30 36.18 44.61
C ILE A 883 15.76 34.97 43.85
N THR A 884 14.44 34.89 43.75
CA THR A 884 13.77 33.87 42.94
C THR A 884 13.58 34.36 41.51
N TRP A 885 13.08 33.48 40.65
CA TRP A 885 12.77 33.80 39.25
C TRP A 885 11.63 34.83 39.09
N ARG A 886 10.79 35.06 40.10
CA ARG A 886 9.67 36.04 40.02
C ARG A 886 9.71 37.14 41.07
N THR A 887 10.30 36.88 42.24
CA THR A 887 10.30 37.80 43.38
C THR A 887 11.65 37.83 44.09
N MET A 888 12.02 38.99 44.60
CA MET A 888 13.10 39.23 45.52
C MET A 888 12.55 39.30 46.94
N ARG A 889 13.29 38.74 47.91
CA ARG A 889 12.91 38.78 49.32
C ARG A 889 13.92 39.60 50.11
N LEU A 890 13.45 40.68 50.71
CA LEU A 890 14.19 41.48 51.68
C LEU A 890 13.80 41.08 53.09
N LEU A 891 14.74 41.06 54.02
CA LEU A 891 14.45 41.06 55.46
C LEU A 891 14.64 42.49 55.95
N THR A 892 13.55 43.11 56.42
CA THR A 892 13.58 44.48 56.93
C THR A 892 14.27 44.53 58.30
N ARG A 893 14.70 45.73 58.70
CA ARG A 893 15.26 45.96 60.05
C ARG A 893 14.28 45.63 61.18
N GLU A 894 12.98 45.67 60.88
CA GLU A 894 11.89 45.34 61.80
C GLU A 894 11.66 43.82 61.93
N GLY A 895 12.39 42.99 61.17
CA GLY A 895 12.45 41.53 61.34
C GLY A 895 11.45 40.74 60.51
N TYR A 896 10.75 41.35 59.54
CA TYR A 896 9.85 40.63 58.63
C TYR A 896 10.36 40.58 57.20
N HIS A 897 9.94 39.57 56.45
CA HIS A 897 10.30 39.42 55.04
C HIS A 897 9.33 40.18 54.13
N VAL A 898 9.86 41.04 53.27
CA VAL A 898 9.11 41.71 52.20
C VAL A 898 9.44 41.03 50.89
N SER A 899 8.42 40.52 50.18
CA SER A 899 8.57 39.91 48.86
C SER A 899 8.16 40.91 47.78
N ILE A 900 9.14 41.39 47.00
CA ILE A 900 8.92 42.37 45.94
C ILE A 900 8.98 41.65 44.59
N PRO A 901 8.02 41.85 43.68
CA PRO A 901 8.11 41.33 42.31
C PRO A 901 9.36 41.87 41.61
N ASN A 902 10.08 41.00 40.90
CA ASN A 902 11.35 41.38 40.26
C ASN A 902 11.18 42.50 39.22
N GLY A 903 10.02 42.60 38.56
CA GLY A 903 9.71 43.68 37.64
C GLY A 903 9.72 45.04 38.34
N VAL A 904 9.11 45.11 39.53
CA VAL A 904 9.15 46.31 40.37
C VAL A 904 10.59 46.62 40.77
N VAL A 905 11.34 45.63 41.28
CA VAL A 905 12.75 45.81 41.68
C VAL A 905 13.62 46.36 40.54
N SER A 906 13.42 45.88 39.32
CA SER A 906 14.22 46.28 38.16
C SER A 906 13.90 47.70 37.66
N GLU A 907 12.70 48.20 37.95
CA GLU A 907 12.24 49.54 37.54
C GLU A 907 12.42 50.58 38.65
N SER A 908 12.49 50.14 39.91
CA SER A 908 12.72 50.99 41.08
C SER A 908 14.15 51.54 41.12
N LEU A 909 14.33 52.68 41.79
CA LEU A 909 15.66 53.17 42.12
C LEU A 909 16.28 52.24 43.18
N ILE A 910 17.42 51.64 42.86
CA ILE A 910 18.15 50.73 43.75
C ILE A 910 19.35 51.47 44.35
N GLU A 911 19.35 51.63 45.66
CA GLU A 911 20.53 52.08 46.41
C GLU A 911 21.17 50.88 47.12
N ASN A 912 22.38 50.51 46.73
CA ASN A 912 23.13 49.42 47.36
C ASN A 912 24.13 49.99 48.36
N TYR A 913 23.94 49.68 49.64
CA TYR A 913 24.80 50.16 50.74
C TYR A 913 25.94 49.18 51.08
N SER A 914 26.10 48.09 50.34
CA SER A 914 27.11 47.03 50.60
C SER A 914 28.18 46.93 49.52
N THR A 915 28.05 47.62 48.38
CA THR A 915 29.02 47.55 47.28
C THR A 915 30.13 48.60 47.33
N GLY A 916 29.93 49.71 48.04
CA GLY A 916 30.96 50.75 48.20
C GLY A 916 31.90 50.46 49.36
N GLU A 917 33.16 50.89 49.28
CA GLU A 917 34.13 50.74 50.40
C GLU A 917 33.71 51.52 51.65
N MET A 918 33.05 52.66 51.47
CA MET A 918 32.63 53.57 52.54
C MET A 918 31.34 54.29 52.11
N VAL A 919 30.30 54.25 52.95
CA VAL A 919 29.01 54.92 52.71
C VAL A 919 28.91 56.19 53.56
N ARG A 920 28.66 57.33 52.92
CA ARG A 920 28.52 58.62 53.59
C ARG A 920 27.13 58.76 54.22
N PHE A 921 27.11 59.12 55.50
CA PHE A 921 25.93 59.59 56.21
C PHE A 921 26.15 60.99 56.76
N SER A 922 25.06 61.70 56.98
CA SER A 922 25.09 63.07 57.50
C SER A 922 24.22 63.14 58.75
N SER A 923 24.74 63.73 59.83
CA SER A 923 23.94 64.16 60.98
C SER A 923 23.87 65.68 61.00
N GLU A 924 22.65 66.22 61.00
CA GLU A 924 22.41 67.65 61.00
C GLU A 924 22.14 68.16 62.41
N PHE A 925 22.78 69.27 62.75
CA PHE A 925 22.63 69.97 64.01
C PHE A 925 22.18 71.40 63.74
N PHE A 926 21.12 71.85 64.41
CA PHE A 926 20.56 73.18 64.27
C PHE A 926 20.83 73.98 65.54
N VAL A 927 21.39 75.17 65.42
CA VAL A 927 21.79 76.01 66.57
C VAL A 927 21.26 77.44 66.38
N PRO A 928 20.66 78.09 67.40
CA PRO A 928 20.11 79.45 67.28
C PRO A 928 21.16 80.50 66.85
N GLU A 929 20.74 81.51 66.07
CA GLU A 929 21.62 82.58 65.54
C GLU A 929 22.43 83.34 66.61
N ARG A 930 21.95 83.39 67.86
CA ARG A 930 22.66 84.06 68.95
C ARG A 930 24.04 83.47 69.27
N PHE A 931 24.33 82.26 68.80
CA PHE A 931 25.64 81.63 68.95
C PHE A 931 26.44 81.83 67.67
N SER A 932 27.63 82.45 67.78
CA SER A 932 28.47 82.68 66.60
C SER A 932 28.88 81.35 65.95
N PRO A 933 28.88 81.26 64.60
CA PRO A 933 29.25 80.04 63.90
C PRO A 933 30.63 79.50 64.30
N ASP A 934 31.60 80.38 64.54
CA ASP A 934 32.96 80.01 64.96
C ASP A 934 32.98 79.30 66.32
N LYS A 935 32.10 79.67 67.25
CA LYS A 935 32.01 79.04 68.57
C LYS A 935 31.40 77.63 68.45
N VAL A 936 30.41 77.46 67.59
CA VAL A 936 29.78 76.15 67.34
C VAL A 936 30.73 75.22 66.59
N ASP A 937 31.47 75.73 65.61
CA ASP A 937 32.50 74.97 64.88
C ASP A 937 33.59 74.44 65.83
N GLN A 938 34.08 75.26 66.76
CA GLN A 938 35.02 74.81 67.79
C GLN A 938 34.44 73.73 68.70
N SER A 939 33.15 73.80 69.02
CA SER A 939 32.49 72.82 69.88
C SER A 939 32.33 71.46 69.17
N ILE A 940 31.95 71.46 67.88
CA ILE A 940 31.88 70.22 67.08
C ILE A 940 33.28 69.59 66.94
N ARG A 941 34.32 70.41 66.70
CA ARG A 941 35.73 69.95 66.68
C ARG A 941 36.16 69.31 67.98
N ALA A 942 35.79 69.91 69.12
CA ALA A 942 36.13 69.39 70.44
C ALA A 942 35.46 68.03 70.75
N ALA A 943 34.33 67.73 70.09
CA ALA A 943 33.63 66.46 70.26
C ALA A 943 34.33 65.28 69.56
N GLU A 944 35.22 65.52 68.59
CA GLU A 944 35.85 64.46 67.76
C GLU A 944 36.49 63.35 68.60
N SER A 945 37.40 63.71 69.50
CA SER A 945 38.14 62.71 70.30
C SER A 945 37.19 61.81 71.09
N ARG A 946 36.06 62.36 71.55
CA ARG A 946 35.05 61.63 72.32
C ARG A 946 34.19 60.74 71.44
N ILE A 947 33.88 61.16 70.22
CA ILE A 947 33.21 60.34 69.21
C ILE A 947 34.06 59.10 68.92
N ARG A 948 35.36 59.27 68.64
CA ARG A 948 36.28 58.15 68.39
C ARG A 948 36.34 57.18 69.59
N ASP A 949 36.45 57.70 70.80
CA ASP A 949 36.47 56.88 72.03
C ASP A 949 35.14 56.16 72.30
N ALA A 950 34.00 56.77 71.96
CA ALA A 950 32.68 56.14 72.07
C ALA A 950 32.52 55.00 71.05
N LEU A 951 32.90 55.25 69.79
CA LEU A 951 32.84 54.25 68.72
C LEU A 951 33.76 53.06 69.01
N LYS A 952 35.00 53.30 69.45
CA LYS A 952 35.94 52.24 69.87
C LYS A 952 35.35 51.34 70.97
N ARG A 953 34.58 51.92 71.90
CA ARG A 953 33.92 51.17 72.97
C ARG A 953 32.70 50.38 72.47
N MET A 954 31.89 50.97 71.59
CA MET A 954 30.63 50.38 71.13
C MET A 954 30.86 49.29 70.07
N LEU A 955 31.75 49.55 69.10
CA LEU A 955 32.02 48.66 67.97
C LEU A 955 33.23 47.74 68.19
N LYS A 956 34.03 47.98 69.23
CA LYS A 956 35.22 47.19 69.60
C LYS A 956 36.27 47.08 68.47
N ARG A 957 36.31 48.07 67.58
CA ARG A 957 37.27 48.21 66.48
C ARG A 957 37.68 49.67 66.32
N ASP A 958 38.90 49.91 65.81
CA ASP A 958 39.53 51.25 65.72
C ASP A 958 39.31 51.96 64.37
N ASP A 959 38.77 51.24 63.39
CA ASP A 959 38.61 51.59 61.97
C ASP A 959 37.18 52.04 61.59
N ALA A 960 36.26 52.08 62.54
CA ALA A 960 34.84 52.38 62.28
C ALA A 960 34.55 53.80 61.76
N LEU A 961 35.54 54.70 61.74
CA LEU A 961 35.39 56.08 61.29
C LEU A 961 36.74 56.68 60.85
N ASP A 962 37.16 56.41 59.62
CA ASP A 962 38.46 56.89 59.11
C ASP A 962 38.43 58.36 58.69
N ASP A 963 37.35 58.79 58.02
CA ASP A 963 37.19 60.15 57.50
C ASP A 963 35.85 60.75 57.93
N TYR A 964 35.89 61.98 58.43
CA TYR A 964 34.70 62.70 58.83
C TYR A 964 34.92 64.18 58.58
N THR A 965 33.93 64.82 57.98
CA THR A 965 34.00 66.23 57.60
C THR A 965 32.78 66.93 58.18
N TRP A 966 32.97 68.09 58.78
CA TRP A 966 31.84 68.93 59.14
C TRP A 966 31.92 70.22 58.34
N ARG A 967 30.76 70.79 58.08
CA ARG A 967 30.64 72.06 57.38
C ARG A 967 29.49 72.87 57.94
N TYR A 968 29.68 74.18 57.94
CA TYR A 968 28.63 75.14 58.19
C TYR A 968 27.85 75.37 56.90
N ASP A 969 26.58 74.98 56.88
CA ASP A 969 25.70 75.02 55.70
C ASP A 969 24.90 76.34 55.60
N GLY A 970 25.25 77.35 56.41
CA GLY A 970 24.57 78.64 56.46
C GLY A 970 23.42 78.71 57.48
N VAL A 971 22.64 79.80 57.39
CA VAL A 971 21.45 80.02 58.23
C VAL A 971 20.22 79.47 57.51
N LYS A 972 19.45 78.62 58.18
CA LYS A 972 18.11 78.23 57.74
C LYS A 972 17.05 78.97 58.55
N VAL A 973 15.99 79.37 57.86
CA VAL A 973 14.80 79.95 58.46
C VAL A 973 13.84 78.83 58.82
N PHE A 974 13.44 78.73 60.09
CA PHE A 974 12.34 77.89 60.55
C PHE A 974 11.27 78.78 61.19
N GLU A 975 10.05 78.27 61.40
CA GLU A 975 8.96 79.04 62.06
C GLU A 975 9.35 79.56 63.45
N LEU A 976 10.27 78.88 64.13
CA LEU A 976 10.74 79.20 65.49
C LEU A 976 11.93 80.18 65.50
N GLY A 977 12.45 80.60 64.35
CA GLY A 977 13.55 81.57 64.24
C GLY A 977 14.63 81.22 63.22
N LEU A 978 15.71 82.00 63.22
CA LEU A 978 16.92 81.78 62.41
C LEU A 978 17.88 80.83 63.14
N PHE A 979 18.25 79.73 62.47
CA PHE A 979 19.16 78.73 63.01
C PHE A 979 20.34 78.50 62.07
N HIS A 980 21.54 78.52 62.62
CA HIS A 980 22.74 77.99 61.98
C HIS A 980 22.60 76.49 61.78
N ARG A 981 22.73 76.01 60.53
CA ARG A 981 22.74 74.57 60.22
C ARG A 981 24.18 74.09 60.10
N PHE A 982 24.52 73.12 60.93
CA PHE A 982 25.77 72.38 60.86
C PHE A 982 25.49 70.96 60.41
N ARG A 983 26.33 70.45 59.52
CA ARG A 983 26.27 69.08 59.05
C ARG A 983 27.57 68.39 59.38
N VAL A 984 27.48 67.24 60.04
CA VAL A 984 28.59 66.32 60.28
C VAL A 984 28.40 65.13 59.36
N ASP A 985 29.27 65.05 58.35
CA ASP A 985 29.35 63.95 57.42
C ASP A 985 30.37 62.92 57.92
N TYR A 986 29.96 61.66 58.00
CA TYR A 986 30.82 60.55 58.37
C TYR A 986 30.63 59.39 57.40
N TRP A 987 31.72 58.65 57.18
CA TRP A 987 31.72 57.48 56.34
C TRP A 987 31.78 56.23 57.21
N ILE A 988 30.92 55.25 56.89
CA ILE A 988 30.93 53.94 57.53
C ILE A 988 31.29 52.87 56.50
N ASP A 989 32.12 51.92 56.90
CA ASP A 989 32.55 50.79 56.10
C ASP A 989 31.51 49.65 56.13
N GLU A 990 30.79 49.49 57.24
CA GLU A 990 29.71 48.52 57.40
C GLU A 990 28.38 49.19 57.72
N TYR A 991 27.39 49.01 56.83
CA TYR A 991 26.05 49.60 57.01
C TYR A 991 25.31 49.08 58.25
N ASN A 992 25.67 47.89 58.76
CA ASN A 992 25.13 47.36 60.02
C ASN A 992 25.41 48.28 61.22
N ASP A 993 26.54 49.00 61.18
CA ASP A 993 26.98 49.85 62.28
C ASP A 993 26.36 51.25 62.24
N PHE A 994 25.61 51.58 61.18
CA PHE A 994 25.04 52.91 60.95
C PHE A 994 24.33 53.49 62.18
N GLU A 995 23.45 52.72 62.83
CA GLU A 995 22.69 53.20 63.99
C GLU A 995 23.61 53.51 65.17
N ILE A 996 24.59 52.62 65.42
CA ILE A 996 25.57 52.77 66.50
C ILE A 996 26.45 54.00 66.23
N VAL A 997 26.90 54.19 64.98
CA VAL A 997 27.74 55.31 64.59
C VAL A 997 26.98 56.63 64.68
N ARG A 998 25.76 56.66 64.13
CA ARG A 998 24.88 57.83 64.17
C ARG A 998 24.58 58.25 65.60
N GLU A 999 24.23 57.30 66.46
CA GLU A 999 23.92 57.56 67.86
C GLU A 999 25.14 58.13 68.59
N ALA A 1000 26.33 57.54 68.39
CA ALA A 1000 27.56 58.03 68.99
C ALA A 1000 27.91 59.46 68.54
N VAL A 1001 27.85 59.74 67.23
CA VAL A 1001 28.10 61.09 66.68
C VAL A 1001 27.12 62.10 67.26
N TYR A 1002 25.83 61.77 67.27
CA TYR A 1002 24.80 62.68 67.78
C TYR A 1002 24.94 62.92 69.28
N ALA A 1003 25.11 61.87 70.07
CA ALA A 1003 25.18 61.94 71.52
C ALA A 1003 26.42 62.71 72.01
N GLU A 1004 27.59 62.51 71.39
CA GLU A 1004 28.81 63.18 71.82
C GLU A 1004 28.85 64.65 71.38
N VAL A 1005 28.40 64.98 70.16
CA VAL A 1005 28.26 66.40 69.74
C VAL A 1005 27.27 67.12 70.63
N PHE A 1006 26.12 66.51 70.93
CA PHE A 1006 25.13 67.09 71.83
C PHE A 1006 25.68 67.30 73.25
N ARG A 1007 26.43 66.32 73.77
CA ARG A 1007 27.07 66.44 75.08
C ARG A 1007 28.11 67.56 75.10
N GLN A 1008 28.86 67.74 74.02
CA GLN A 1008 29.84 68.81 73.88
C GLN A 1008 29.18 70.19 73.81
N PHE A 1009 28.06 70.32 73.09
CA PHE A 1009 27.23 71.53 73.11
C PHE A 1009 26.76 71.89 74.51
N GLY A 1010 26.32 70.91 75.30
CA GLY A 1010 25.94 71.12 76.69
C GLY A 1010 27.08 71.64 77.58
N ILE A 1011 28.32 71.20 77.34
CA ILE A 1011 29.51 71.66 78.06
C ILE A 1011 29.85 73.11 77.68
N ASP A 1012 29.74 73.47 76.40
CA ASP A 1012 30.12 74.77 75.87
C ASP A 1012 29.00 75.84 75.99
N GLY A 1013 27.88 75.46 76.61
CA GLY A 1013 26.70 76.31 76.83
C GLY A 1013 25.97 76.65 75.54
N ILE A 1014 26.05 75.79 74.52
CA ILE A 1014 25.36 75.92 73.24
C ILE A 1014 24.05 75.14 73.34
N GLU A 1015 22.93 75.83 73.16
CA GLU A 1015 21.63 75.17 73.11
C GLU A 1015 21.32 74.72 71.68
N GLN A 1016 21.02 73.44 71.49
CA GLN A 1016 20.54 72.93 70.20
C GLN A 1016 19.10 73.41 69.98
N GLY A 1017 18.84 73.93 68.78
CA GLY A 1017 17.49 74.22 68.32
C GLY A 1017 16.68 72.93 68.11
N PRO A 1018 15.34 73.03 68.10
CA PRO A 1018 14.49 71.88 67.80
C PRO A 1018 14.84 71.34 66.40
N ALA A 1019 14.89 70.01 66.27
CA ALA A 1019 14.96 69.38 64.96
C ALA A 1019 13.73 69.83 64.16
N PRO A 1020 13.89 70.26 62.89
CA PRO A 1020 12.75 70.67 62.10
C PRO A 1020 11.76 69.50 61.98
N MET A 1021 10.54 69.71 62.45
CA MET A 1021 9.42 68.89 61.99
C MET A 1021 9.13 69.34 60.57
N ASP A 1022 9.49 68.52 59.58
CA ASP A 1022 8.82 68.56 58.30
C ASP A 1022 7.36 68.14 58.55
N ILE A 1023 6.49 69.10 58.85
CA ILE A 1023 5.07 68.92 58.63
C ILE A 1023 4.92 68.95 57.12
N ASN A 1024 4.99 67.77 56.52
CA ASN A 1024 4.52 67.55 55.17
C ASN A 1024 3.02 67.84 55.21
N LEU A 1025 2.62 69.10 55.01
CA LEU A 1025 1.29 69.44 54.55
C LEU A 1025 1.19 68.83 53.15
N LYS A 1026 0.91 67.52 53.09
CA LYS A 1026 0.31 66.91 51.93
C LYS A 1026 -0.95 67.73 51.67
N ARG A 1027 -0.85 68.73 50.80
CA ARG A 1027 -2.00 69.21 50.05
C ARG A 1027 -2.53 67.97 49.38
N ASP A 1028 -3.66 67.47 49.89
CA ASP A 1028 -4.40 66.40 49.28
C ASP A 1028 -4.61 66.75 47.81
N LYS A 1029 -3.86 66.07 46.93
CA LYS A 1029 -4.18 65.99 45.50
C LYS A 1029 -5.53 65.31 45.26
N ALA A 1030 -6.22 64.87 46.32
CA ALA A 1030 -7.62 64.42 46.27
C ALA A 1030 -8.63 65.57 46.08
N ALA A 1031 -8.32 66.83 46.42
CA ALA A 1031 -9.29 67.93 46.29
C ALA A 1031 -9.31 68.61 44.89
N ALA A 1032 -8.22 68.51 44.11
CA ALA A 1032 -8.15 69.11 42.77
C ALA A 1032 -8.70 68.20 41.65
N ALA A 1033 -8.96 66.92 41.93
CA ALA A 1033 -9.58 65.99 40.99
C ALA A 1033 -11.12 66.08 40.95
N ALA A 1034 -11.74 66.82 41.88
CA ALA A 1034 -13.20 66.99 41.95
C ALA A 1034 -13.74 68.15 41.09
N THR A 1035 -12.88 69.03 40.57
CA THR A 1035 -13.28 70.13 39.67
C THR A 1035 -12.53 69.99 38.36
N GLY A 1036 -13.07 69.16 37.47
CA GLY A 1036 -12.49 68.82 36.18
C GLY A 1036 -12.35 70.02 35.23
N THR A 1037 -11.17 70.62 35.19
CA THR A 1037 -10.75 71.51 34.11
C THR A 1037 -9.32 71.20 33.71
N ALA A 1038 -9.14 70.80 32.45
CA ALA A 1038 -7.89 70.38 31.83
C ALA A 1038 -6.91 71.55 31.62
N PRO A 1039 -5.58 71.32 31.68
CA PRO A 1039 -4.61 72.27 31.14
C PRO A 1039 -4.37 71.98 29.65
N THR A 1040 -4.67 72.96 28.81
CA THR A 1040 -4.22 73.03 27.40
C THR A 1040 -2.74 73.42 27.35
N ASN A 1041 -1.95 72.67 26.58
CA ASN A 1041 -0.55 72.98 26.28
C ASN A 1041 -0.40 74.28 25.46
N SER A 1042 0.49 75.16 25.92
CA SER A 1042 1.26 76.11 25.09
C SER A 1042 2.69 76.16 25.61
#